data_AF-A0A453P8X0-F1
#
_entry.id   AF-A0A453P8X0-F1
#
_cell.length_a   1.000
_cell.length_b   1.000
_cell.length_c   1.000
_cell.angle_alpha   90.00
_cell.angle_beta   90.00
_cell.angle_gamma   90.00
#
_symmetry.space_group_name_H-M   'P 1'
#
loop_
_entity.id
_entity.type
_entity.pdbx_description
1 polymer ?
#
loop_
_entity_poly.entity_id
_entity_poly.type
_entity_poly.pdbx_seq_one_letter_code
_entity_poly.pdbx_strand_id
1 'polypeptide(L)'
;QLDFAVIKYRNQKLSEQLEVHKSEYHALEGKFDDLKQKQKSHHETQDLVNKSWQHLVRDLKAISVCKSGSQNSSCSAVPSNESTDGACIRKDKDFLSRLVETGATESSGCHLENHVHSSTTDVLQNILFSSNDSWHANEKLPLDHFTALPEDERIRELRSTASEISLELTDAVRALGDLHLKHRQLTEKHHEERYLNARSKAEQKRLKEELASAAAELEESNHKLAVLKAQGDTTHGTPILFPTLGNKSFPQDNVRDKQKELQDLGASHKEFMGLISQRLAEIRRLHEERIEILNKLATFQNILTDLKSISSSKAFQVLKDQLQKSQAELDQCRTLLEKLQVNKDKLIWQEREINVKVDLSGIPHRVSLNCESTLAVLDQNLRKVVDEKNMLALKLEESSREPGRNQTISEFKALVSSLPEEMGAMQTELSKYKDDASELHSLRAEVRSISDILARNEHAINESLCKSTRAGPEVRDLRSRVHELRQTNCELKLFVEMYKRESTDSRDVLESKDREYCEWARAHSLKSSLDDSRLEQRVKAAIEAEATSQQRLANGEAQIAELRGKMESARRDIGSLSELLKSKHEEGEAYLSEIESIGQAYEDIQTQNQQLLQQIIERDDHNTKVILWTHLLFFVRADVSLFST
;
A
#
# COMPACT_ATOMS: atom_id res chain seq x y z
N GLN A 1 78.33 -9.50 -21.73
CA GLN A 1 78.20 -10.62 -20.79
C GLN A 1 77.16 -10.22 -19.75
N LEU A 2 75.95 -10.79 -19.81
CA LEU A 2 74.92 -10.56 -18.79
C LEU A 2 75.29 -11.37 -17.55
N ASP A 3 75.37 -10.72 -16.39
CA ASP A 3 75.93 -11.29 -15.17
C ASP A 3 75.11 -12.50 -14.67
N PHE A 4 75.72 -13.68 -14.67
CA PHE A 4 75.09 -14.97 -14.35
C PHE A 4 74.38 -14.96 -12.98
N ALA A 5 74.89 -14.14 -12.05
CA ALA A 5 74.29 -13.95 -10.74
C ALA A 5 72.86 -13.34 -10.79
N VAL A 6 72.62 -12.40 -11.72
CA VAL A 6 71.31 -11.73 -11.87
C VAL A 6 70.27 -12.70 -12.41
N ILE A 7 70.64 -13.54 -13.38
CA ILE A 7 69.74 -14.56 -13.93
C ILE A 7 69.41 -15.61 -12.87
N LYS A 8 70.42 -16.04 -12.09
CA LYS A 8 70.22 -17.00 -10.97
C LYS A 8 69.25 -16.44 -9.93
N TYR A 9 69.41 -15.19 -9.52
CA TYR A 9 68.52 -14.53 -8.57
C TYR A 9 67.09 -14.39 -9.12
N ARG A 10 66.94 -14.00 -10.40
CA ARG A 10 65.63 -13.86 -11.03
C ARG A 10 64.90 -15.20 -11.15
N ASN A 11 65.61 -16.28 -11.50
CA ASN A 11 65.05 -17.63 -11.55
C ASN A 11 64.66 -18.14 -10.15
N GLN A 12 65.46 -17.84 -9.13
CA GLN A 12 65.13 -18.19 -7.75
C GLN A 12 63.84 -17.49 -7.29
N LYS A 13 63.72 -16.19 -7.56
CA LYS A 13 62.52 -15.42 -7.22
C LYS A 13 61.27 -15.90 -7.98
N LEU A 14 61.41 -16.29 -9.24
CA LEU A 14 60.32 -16.91 -10.00
C LEU A 14 59.92 -18.27 -9.44
N SER A 15 60.88 -19.08 -9.00
CA SER A 15 60.60 -20.37 -8.36
C SER A 15 59.87 -20.21 -7.03
N GLU A 16 60.23 -19.21 -6.24
CA GLU A 16 59.53 -18.87 -4.98
C GLU A 16 58.09 -18.41 -5.25
N GLN A 17 57.88 -17.55 -6.25
CA GLN A 17 56.54 -17.12 -6.66
C GLN A 17 55.69 -18.28 -7.18
N LEU A 18 56.28 -19.20 -7.93
CA LEU A 18 55.58 -20.37 -8.46
C LEU A 18 55.13 -21.31 -7.34
N GLU A 19 55.94 -21.45 -6.28
CA GLU A 19 55.58 -22.29 -5.14
C GLU A 19 54.50 -21.66 -4.26
N VAL A 20 54.50 -20.33 -4.12
CA VAL A 20 53.40 -19.59 -3.48
C VAL A 20 52.09 -19.81 -4.25
N HIS A 21 52.09 -19.64 -5.58
CA HIS A 21 50.89 -19.84 -6.39
C HIS A 21 50.36 -21.28 -6.36
N LYS A 22 51.24 -22.29 -6.31
CA LYS A 22 50.81 -23.69 -6.11
C LYS A 22 50.10 -23.88 -4.78
N SER A 23 50.64 -23.31 -3.70
CA SER A 23 50.03 -23.41 -2.37
C SER A 23 48.66 -22.73 -2.31
N GLU A 24 48.52 -21.57 -2.97
CA GLU A 24 47.24 -20.85 -3.12
C GLU A 24 46.23 -21.68 -3.93
N TYR A 25 46.68 -22.32 -5.02
CA TYR A 25 45.84 -23.19 -5.83
C TYR A 25 45.30 -24.38 -5.02
N HIS A 26 46.16 -25.07 -4.27
CA HIS A 26 45.73 -26.19 -3.42
C HIS A 26 44.75 -25.74 -2.32
N ALA A 27 44.95 -24.55 -1.75
CA ALA A 27 44.02 -23.98 -0.78
C ALA A 27 42.65 -23.63 -1.40
N LEU A 28 42.62 -23.17 -2.66
CA LEU A 28 41.38 -22.90 -3.39
C LEU A 28 40.66 -24.18 -3.80
N GLU A 29 41.41 -25.21 -4.21
CA GLU A 29 40.86 -26.53 -4.54
C GLU A 29 40.20 -27.18 -3.32
N GLY A 30 40.84 -27.12 -2.14
CA GLY A 30 40.22 -27.59 -0.89
C GLY A 30 38.93 -26.85 -0.54
N LYS A 31 38.89 -25.52 -0.72
CA LYS A 31 37.65 -24.74 -0.51
C LYS A 31 36.54 -25.12 -1.50
N PHE A 32 36.89 -25.48 -2.73
CA PHE A 32 35.93 -25.91 -3.74
C PHE A 32 35.29 -27.26 -3.35
N ASP A 33 36.09 -28.21 -2.89
CA ASP A 33 35.60 -29.51 -2.42
C ASP A 33 34.70 -29.37 -1.19
N ASP A 34 35.07 -28.51 -0.24
CA ASP A 34 34.23 -28.18 0.93
C ASP A 34 32.86 -27.61 0.52
N LEU A 35 32.84 -26.70 -0.47
CA LEU A 35 31.60 -26.12 -0.98
C LEU A 35 30.74 -27.18 -1.69
N LYS A 36 31.37 -28.08 -2.45
CA LYS A 36 30.68 -29.18 -3.12
C LYS A 36 30.04 -30.14 -2.13
N GLN A 37 30.73 -30.45 -1.03
CA GLN A 37 30.18 -31.29 0.04
C GLN A 37 29.02 -30.59 0.76
N LYS A 38 29.13 -29.29 1.05
CA LYS A 38 28.03 -28.49 1.63
C LYS A 38 26.82 -28.41 0.70
N GLN A 39 27.03 -28.31 -0.60
CA GLN A 39 25.93 -28.31 -1.57
C GLN A 39 25.19 -29.66 -1.57
N LYS A 40 25.93 -30.77 -1.45
CA LYS A 40 25.33 -32.11 -1.37
C LYS A 40 24.48 -32.27 -0.11
N SER A 41 24.98 -31.87 1.07
CA SER A 41 24.19 -31.95 2.31
C SER A 41 22.97 -31.03 2.30
N HIS A 42 23.07 -29.86 1.68
CA HIS A 42 21.92 -28.97 1.48
C HIS A 42 20.85 -29.62 0.61
N HIS A 43 21.24 -30.29 -0.48
CA HIS A 43 20.30 -30.99 -1.34
C HIS A 43 19.60 -32.16 -0.63
N GLU A 44 20.33 -32.94 0.17
CA GLU A 44 19.75 -34.01 1.00
C GLU A 44 18.73 -33.46 2.02
N THR A 45 19.02 -32.29 2.61
CA THR A 45 18.11 -31.61 3.54
C THR A 45 16.85 -31.12 2.83
N GLN A 46 17.01 -30.52 1.64
CA GLN A 46 15.90 -30.04 0.82
C GLN A 46 14.95 -31.19 0.42
N ASP A 47 15.50 -32.35 0.07
CA ASP A 47 14.73 -33.54 -0.27
C ASP A 47 13.91 -34.04 0.92
N LEU A 48 14.48 -34.01 2.13
CA LEU A 48 13.77 -34.38 3.35
C LEU A 48 12.62 -33.41 3.66
N VAL A 49 12.87 -32.11 3.53
CA VAL A 49 11.85 -31.06 3.74
C VAL A 49 10.72 -31.18 2.71
N ASN A 50 11.04 -31.48 1.45
CA ASN A 50 10.02 -31.66 0.42
C ASN A 50 9.14 -32.87 0.71
N LYS A 51 9.74 -33.99 1.17
CA LYS A 51 8.98 -35.20 1.57
C LYS A 51 8.05 -34.94 2.75
N SER A 52 8.51 -34.21 3.78
CA SER A 52 7.67 -33.85 4.93
C SER A 52 6.54 -32.89 4.54
N TRP A 53 6.82 -31.93 3.65
CA TRP A 53 5.82 -31.01 3.11
C TRP A 53 4.72 -31.74 2.33
N GLN A 54 5.09 -32.67 1.44
CA GLN A 54 4.12 -33.48 0.69
C GLN A 54 3.25 -34.34 1.62
N HIS A 55 3.84 -34.89 2.69
CA HIS A 55 3.09 -35.61 3.72
C HIS A 55 2.04 -34.70 4.39
N LEU A 56 2.44 -33.49 4.80
CA LEU A 56 1.55 -32.50 5.41
C LEU A 56 0.38 -32.12 4.48
N VAL A 57 0.66 -31.86 3.20
CA VAL A 57 -0.37 -31.52 2.22
C VAL A 57 -1.39 -32.64 2.08
N ARG A 58 -0.94 -33.90 2.07
CA ARG A 58 -1.83 -35.07 2.01
C ARG A 58 -2.70 -35.19 3.27
N ASP A 59 -2.13 -34.98 4.45
CA ASP A 59 -2.86 -35.08 5.72
C ASP A 59 -3.91 -33.95 5.84
N LEU A 60 -3.56 -32.73 5.44
CA LEU A 60 -4.50 -31.59 5.39
C LEU A 60 -5.64 -31.84 4.39
N LYS A 61 -5.35 -32.45 3.24
CA LYS A 61 -6.37 -32.83 2.25
C LYS A 61 -7.36 -33.86 2.81
N ALA A 62 -6.89 -34.81 3.61
CA ALA A 62 -7.76 -35.79 4.27
C ALA A 62 -8.69 -35.09 5.28
N ILE A 63 -8.16 -34.15 6.08
CA ILE A 63 -8.95 -33.39 7.06
C ILE A 63 -9.99 -32.49 6.37
N SER A 64 -9.66 -31.86 5.23
CA SER A 64 -10.59 -30.98 4.52
C SER A 64 -11.81 -31.73 3.97
N VAL A 65 -11.64 -32.97 3.50
CA VAL A 65 -12.75 -33.79 2.98
C VAL A 65 -13.70 -34.23 4.11
N CYS A 66 -13.17 -34.51 5.31
CA CYS A 66 -14.00 -34.88 6.46
C CYS A 66 -14.91 -33.75 6.97
N LYS A 67 -14.52 -32.48 6.77
CA LYS A 67 -15.29 -31.33 7.25
C LYS A 67 -16.43 -30.92 6.32
N SER A 68 -16.30 -31.16 5.01
CA SER A 68 -17.38 -30.89 4.03
C SER A 68 -18.46 -31.97 4.03
N GLY A 69 -18.15 -33.20 4.46
CA GLY A 69 -19.12 -34.30 4.52
C GLY A 69 -20.12 -34.23 5.69
N SER A 70 -19.87 -33.40 6.71
CA SER A 70 -20.69 -33.38 7.94
C SER A 70 -21.93 -32.48 7.86
N GLN A 71 -22.15 -31.74 6.77
CA GLN A 71 -23.26 -30.78 6.67
C GLN A 71 -24.55 -31.31 6.02
N ASN A 72 -24.58 -32.58 5.58
CA ASN A 72 -25.79 -33.20 5.04
C ASN A 72 -26.26 -34.38 5.89
N SER A 73 -26.77 -34.11 7.09
CA SER A 73 -27.78 -35.00 7.68
C SER A 73 -28.80 -34.18 8.47
N SER A 74 -29.92 -33.90 7.82
CA SER A 74 -31.13 -33.39 8.45
C SER A 74 -31.63 -34.36 9.52
N CYS A 75 -31.92 -33.80 10.67
CA CYS A 75 -32.57 -34.34 11.86
C CYS A 75 -33.61 -35.47 11.62
N SER A 76 -33.42 -36.62 12.28
CA SER A 76 -34.53 -37.32 12.94
C SER A 76 -34.00 -38.00 14.20
N ALA A 77 -34.50 -37.55 15.36
CA ALA A 77 -34.20 -38.13 16.66
C ALA A 77 -35.16 -39.28 16.96
N VAL A 78 -34.64 -40.50 17.11
CA VAL A 78 -35.12 -41.53 18.07
C VAL A 78 -33.91 -42.40 18.45
N PRO A 79 -33.70 -42.73 19.75
CA PRO A 79 -32.54 -43.46 20.21
C PRO A 79 -32.80 -44.97 20.22
N SER A 80 -31.84 -45.77 19.77
CA SER A 80 -31.77 -47.19 20.11
C SER A 80 -30.33 -47.68 20.04
N ASN A 81 -30.03 -48.53 21.03
CA ASN A 81 -28.74 -48.95 21.51
C ASN A 81 -27.93 -49.84 20.56
N GLU A 82 -26.64 -49.88 20.90
CA GLU A 82 -25.68 -50.98 20.77
C GLU A 82 -24.99 -51.24 19.41
N SER A 83 -23.67 -51.40 19.56
CA SER A 83 -22.79 -52.31 18.82
C SER A 83 -21.70 -51.65 17.97
N THR A 84 -20.53 -51.60 18.62
CA THR A 84 -19.18 -51.92 18.13
C THR A 84 -18.58 -51.21 16.90
N ASP A 85 -17.52 -50.49 17.25
CA ASP A 85 -16.19 -50.55 16.64
C ASP A 85 -15.95 -49.80 15.32
N GLY A 86 -14.82 -49.10 15.25
CA GLY A 86 -14.32 -48.52 14.01
C GLY A 86 -13.76 -47.11 14.09
N ALA A 87 -12.54 -46.99 14.64
CA ALA A 87 -11.52 -45.99 14.30
C ALA A 87 -11.77 -44.52 14.71
N CYS A 88 -11.52 -44.23 15.99
CA CYS A 88 -10.99 -42.92 16.39
C CYS A 88 -9.59 -42.77 15.75
N ILE A 89 -9.45 -41.85 14.78
CA ILE A 89 -8.14 -41.54 14.20
C ILE A 89 -7.25 -40.92 15.27
N ARG A 90 -6.13 -41.62 15.48
CA ARG A 90 -5.02 -41.38 16.41
C ARG A 90 -4.57 -39.92 16.40
N LYS A 91 -4.55 -39.30 17.57
CA LYS A 91 -3.92 -37.99 17.83
C LYS A 91 -2.40 -38.11 17.71
N ASP A 92 -1.85 -38.12 16.51
CA ASP A 92 -0.42 -37.88 16.31
C ASP A 92 -0.17 -36.37 16.32
N LYS A 93 -0.19 -35.81 17.54
CA LYS A 93 0.30 -34.47 17.89
C LYS A 93 1.83 -34.45 17.86
N ASP A 94 2.41 -34.86 16.75
CA ASP A 94 3.86 -35.12 16.70
C ASP A 94 4.61 -34.14 15.82
N PHE A 95 3.96 -33.57 14.81
CA PHE A 95 4.64 -32.67 13.87
C PHE A 95 4.52 -31.20 14.26
N LEU A 96 3.31 -30.74 14.63
CA LEU A 96 3.08 -29.33 15.03
C LEU A 96 3.80 -28.98 16.35
N SER A 97 3.88 -29.93 17.27
CA SER A 97 4.67 -29.85 18.51
C SER A 97 6.17 -29.81 18.21
N ARG A 98 6.68 -30.69 17.34
CA ARG A 98 8.09 -30.67 16.91
C ARG A 98 8.48 -29.39 16.19
N LEU A 99 7.60 -28.84 15.35
CA LEU A 99 7.87 -27.60 14.61
C LEU A 99 7.94 -26.37 15.53
N VAL A 100 7.15 -26.36 16.61
CA VAL A 100 7.18 -25.30 17.64
C VAL A 100 8.38 -25.48 18.59
N GLU A 101 8.81 -26.72 18.85
CA GLU A 101 9.97 -27.03 19.69
C GLU A 101 11.32 -26.75 19.01
N THR A 102 11.44 -26.95 17.70
CA THR A 102 12.63 -26.55 16.92
C THR A 102 12.46 -25.13 16.40
N GLY A 103 12.71 -24.14 17.25
CA GLY A 103 12.74 -22.73 16.86
C GLY A 103 13.68 -22.48 15.69
N ALA A 104 13.13 -22.27 14.50
CA ALA A 104 13.89 -21.92 13.31
C ALA A 104 14.27 -20.44 13.36
N THR A 105 15.41 -20.19 14.01
CA THR A 105 16.17 -18.96 13.92
C THR A 105 16.94 -18.93 12.59
N GLU A 106 16.94 -17.74 11.99
CA GLU A 106 17.93 -17.20 11.05
C GLU A 106 18.10 -17.82 9.65
N SER A 107 17.80 -16.97 8.67
CA SER A 107 18.48 -16.88 7.36
C SER A 107 18.49 -18.11 6.45
N SER A 108 17.63 -18.11 5.43
CA SER A 108 17.98 -18.58 4.08
C SER A 108 16.82 -18.32 3.12
N GLY A 109 17.02 -17.41 2.16
CA GLY A 109 16.12 -17.26 1.03
C GLY A 109 16.31 -18.43 0.06
N CYS A 110 15.27 -19.24 -0.12
CA CYS A 110 15.26 -20.29 -1.14
C CYS A 110 13.99 -20.20 -1.98
N HIS A 111 14.21 -20.05 -3.29
CA HIS A 111 13.24 -20.21 -4.37
C HIS A 111 12.57 -21.59 -4.24
N LEU A 112 11.24 -21.64 -4.13
CA LEU A 112 10.46 -22.85 -4.39
C LEU A 112 9.77 -22.69 -5.74
N GLU A 113 10.27 -23.39 -6.75
CA GLU A 113 9.64 -23.47 -8.07
C GLU A 113 8.43 -24.42 -8.05
N ASN A 114 7.26 -23.84 -8.32
CA ASN A 114 6.30 -24.21 -9.37
C ASN A 114 5.67 -25.61 -9.49
N HIS A 115 6.01 -26.63 -8.70
CA HIS A 115 5.40 -27.96 -8.85
C HIS A 115 4.41 -28.41 -7.76
N VAL A 116 4.20 -27.63 -6.70
CA VAL A 116 3.32 -28.03 -5.57
C VAL A 116 2.09 -27.10 -5.39
N HIS A 117 1.94 -26.11 -6.27
CA HIS A 117 0.93 -25.07 -6.09
C HIS A 117 -0.51 -25.55 -6.27
N SER A 118 -0.85 -26.46 -7.19
CA SER A 118 -2.28 -26.77 -7.42
C SER A 118 -2.93 -27.47 -6.21
N SER A 119 -2.37 -28.59 -5.73
CA SER A 119 -2.99 -29.34 -4.63
C SER A 119 -2.97 -28.60 -3.29
N THR A 120 -1.99 -27.72 -3.06
CA THR A 120 -1.93 -26.92 -1.83
C THR A 120 -2.93 -25.77 -1.89
N THR A 121 -3.11 -25.16 -3.06
CA THR A 121 -4.08 -24.09 -3.28
C THR A 121 -5.52 -24.62 -3.18
N ASP A 122 -5.78 -25.82 -3.70
CA ASP A 122 -7.11 -26.46 -3.62
C ASP A 122 -7.49 -26.80 -2.17
N VAL A 123 -6.54 -27.31 -1.37
CA VAL A 123 -6.77 -27.63 0.06
C VAL A 123 -6.99 -26.35 0.86
N LEU A 124 -6.19 -25.30 0.61
CA LEU A 124 -6.36 -24.01 1.28
C LEU A 124 -7.67 -23.33 0.89
N GLN A 125 -8.08 -23.37 -0.38
CA GLN A 125 -9.37 -22.85 -0.82
C GLN A 125 -10.52 -23.58 -0.14
N ASN A 126 -10.50 -24.91 -0.10
CA ASN A 126 -11.56 -25.68 0.55
C ASN A 126 -11.65 -25.42 2.07
N ILE A 127 -10.50 -25.25 2.74
CA ILE A 127 -10.47 -24.85 4.15
C ILE A 127 -11.02 -23.43 4.31
N LEU A 128 -10.65 -22.50 3.43
CA LEU A 128 -11.10 -21.11 3.49
C LEU A 128 -12.62 -21.01 3.28
N PHE A 129 -13.17 -21.72 2.28
CA PHE A 129 -14.61 -21.78 2.03
C PHE A 129 -15.36 -22.41 3.21
N SER A 130 -14.90 -23.56 3.71
CA SER A 130 -15.52 -24.23 4.87
C SER A 130 -15.44 -23.37 6.14
N SER A 131 -14.33 -22.66 6.36
CA SER A 131 -14.19 -21.71 7.46
C SER A 131 -15.15 -20.53 7.29
N ASN A 132 -15.24 -19.94 6.09
CA ASN A 132 -16.10 -18.78 5.84
C ASN A 132 -17.60 -19.13 6.03
N ASP A 133 -18.02 -20.31 5.58
CA ASP A 133 -19.38 -20.80 5.81
C ASP A 133 -19.67 -21.03 7.30
N SER A 134 -18.69 -21.54 8.05
CA SER A 134 -18.80 -21.69 9.52
C SER A 134 -18.82 -20.36 10.26
N TRP A 135 -18.09 -19.35 9.78
CA TRP A 135 -18.07 -18.00 10.32
C TRP A 135 -19.43 -17.32 10.14
N HIS A 136 -20.00 -17.35 8.93
CA HIS A 136 -21.33 -16.78 8.67
C HIS A 136 -22.46 -17.52 9.41
N ALA A 137 -22.33 -18.83 9.62
CA ALA A 137 -23.27 -19.59 10.45
C ALA A 137 -23.19 -19.18 11.94
N ASN A 138 -21.98 -19.03 12.47
CA ASN A 138 -21.74 -18.58 13.85
C ASN A 138 -22.05 -17.11 14.10
N GLU A 139 -22.05 -16.26 13.07
CA GLU A 139 -22.46 -14.85 13.15
C GLU A 139 -23.99 -14.70 13.26
N LYS A 140 -24.76 -15.57 12.60
CA LYS A 140 -26.24 -15.57 12.65
C LYS A 140 -26.82 -16.22 13.92
N LEU A 141 -26.18 -17.27 14.43
CA LEU A 141 -26.67 -18.08 15.56
C LEU A 141 -26.91 -17.32 16.88
N PRO A 142 -26.08 -16.33 17.29
CA PRO A 142 -26.30 -15.55 18.49
C PRO A 142 -27.46 -14.56 18.33
N LEU A 143 -27.52 -13.87 17.18
CA LEU A 143 -28.47 -12.79 16.94
C LEU A 143 -29.92 -13.29 16.87
N ASP A 144 -30.13 -14.47 16.28
CA ASP A 144 -31.46 -15.10 16.17
C ASP A 144 -31.94 -15.74 17.48
N HIS A 145 -31.04 -16.18 18.37
CA HIS A 145 -31.43 -16.68 19.70
C HIS A 145 -31.86 -15.57 20.65
N PHE A 146 -31.25 -14.38 20.56
CA PHE A 146 -31.59 -13.27 21.44
C PHE A 146 -32.92 -12.61 21.07
N THR A 147 -33.41 -12.71 19.83
CA THR A 147 -34.70 -12.12 19.40
C THR A 147 -35.92 -12.94 19.84
N ALA A 148 -35.74 -14.20 20.25
CA ALA A 148 -36.81 -15.10 20.64
C ALA A 148 -37.10 -15.14 22.17
N LEU A 149 -36.29 -14.49 23.02
CA LEU A 149 -36.46 -14.49 24.47
C LEU A 149 -37.23 -13.25 25.00
N PRO A 150 -38.00 -13.36 26.11
CA PRO A 150 -38.67 -12.24 26.76
C PRO A 150 -37.68 -11.17 27.25
N GLU A 151 -38.06 -9.89 27.17
CA GLU A 151 -37.20 -8.77 27.59
C GLU A 151 -37.00 -8.73 29.11
N ASP A 152 -35.81 -9.15 29.55
CA ASP A 152 -35.31 -9.01 30.91
C ASP A 152 -34.05 -8.11 30.91
N GLU A 153 -33.78 -7.37 31.99
CA GLU A 153 -32.70 -6.36 32.05
C GLU A 153 -31.32 -6.99 31.76
N ARG A 154 -31.12 -8.22 32.24
CA ARG A 154 -29.90 -9.02 32.00
C ARG A 154 -29.74 -9.47 30.55
N ILE A 155 -30.85 -9.71 29.84
CA ILE A 155 -30.82 -10.10 28.42
C ILE A 155 -30.46 -8.87 27.57
N ARG A 156 -30.86 -7.67 28.00
CA ARG A 156 -30.47 -6.41 27.37
C ARG A 156 -28.97 -6.14 27.50
N GLU A 157 -28.41 -6.34 28.69
CA GLU A 157 -26.96 -6.25 28.94
C GLU A 157 -26.15 -7.32 28.19
N LEU A 158 -26.64 -8.57 28.13
CA LEU A 158 -25.99 -9.61 27.32
C LEU A 158 -26.02 -9.29 25.82
N ARG A 159 -27.11 -8.69 25.33
CA ARG A 159 -27.22 -8.29 23.93
C ARG A 159 -26.30 -7.11 23.60
N SER A 160 -26.16 -6.13 24.51
CA SER A 160 -25.23 -5.00 24.29
C SER A 160 -23.79 -5.48 24.26
N THR A 161 -23.38 -6.31 25.22
CA THR A 161 -22.02 -6.87 25.27
C THR A 161 -21.73 -7.79 24.08
N ALA A 162 -22.69 -8.62 23.66
CA ALA A 162 -22.55 -9.42 22.44
C ALA A 162 -22.42 -8.56 21.17
N SER A 163 -23.16 -7.43 21.10
CA SER A 163 -23.04 -6.49 19.99
C SER A 163 -21.70 -5.74 19.97
N GLU A 164 -21.16 -5.38 21.14
CA GLU A 164 -19.83 -4.77 21.28
C GLU A 164 -18.73 -5.75 20.86
N ILE A 165 -18.79 -7.00 21.34
CA ILE A 165 -17.84 -8.05 20.97
C ILE A 165 -17.92 -8.36 19.46
N SER A 166 -19.13 -8.38 18.88
CA SER A 166 -19.31 -8.56 17.44
C SER A 166 -18.71 -7.40 16.64
N LEU A 167 -18.87 -6.16 17.12
CA LEU A 167 -18.29 -4.98 16.49
C LEU A 167 -16.75 -5.05 16.54
N GLU A 168 -16.18 -5.33 17.71
CA GLU A 168 -14.72 -5.50 17.89
C GLU A 168 -14.17 -6.62 17.00
N LEU A 169 -14.88 -7.74 16.88
CA LEU A 169 -14.50 -8.83 16.00
C LEU A 169 -14.52 -8.40 14.52
N THR A 170 -15.56 -7.68 14.08
CA THR A 170 -15.62 -7.16 12.70
C THR A 170 -14.52 -6.14 12.41
N ASP A 171 -14.16 -5.31 13.39
CA ASP A 171 -13.07 -4.35 13.28
C ASP A 171 -11.71 -5.06 13.21
N ALA A 172 -11.50 -6.10 14.03
CA ALA A 172 -10.30 -6.92 13.99
C ALA A 172 -10.16 -7.69 12.66
N VAL A 173 -11.25 -8.24 12.13
CA VAL A 173 -11.27 -8.91 10.81
C VAL A 173 -10.95 -7.92 9.69
N ARG A 174 -11.49 -6.69 9.75
CA ARG A 174 -11.17 -5.63 8.79
C ARG A 174 -9.70 -5.23 8.86
N ALA A 175 -9.16 -5.05 10.06
CA ALA A 175 -7.76 -4.72 10.28
C ALA A 175 -6.82 -5.83 9.77
N LEU A 176 -7.20 -7.10 9.94
CA LEU A 176 -6.48 -8.25 9.40
C LEU A 176 -6.51 -8.26 7.86
N GLY A 177 -7.67 -7.94 7.26
CA GLY A 177 -7.82 -7.77 5.81
C GLY A 177 -6.91 -6.67 5.24
N ASP A 178 -6.89 -5.51 5.90
CA ASP A 178 -6.01 -4.40 5.53
C ASP A 178 -4.52 -4.76 5.67
N LEU A 179 -4.17 -5.49 6.72
CA LEU A 179 -2.81 -5.99 6.93
C LEU A 179 -2.39 -6.99 5.83
N HIS A 180 -3.29 -7.92 5.47
CA HIS A 180 -3.05 -8.85 4.36
C HIS A 180 -2.88 -8.12 3.03
N LEU A 181 -3.70 -7.10 2.76
CA LEU A 181 -3.56 -6.29 1.54
C LEU A 181 -2.20 -5.58 1.50
N LYS A 182 -1.77 -4.96 2.60
CA LYS A 182 -0.45 -4.34 2.71
C LYS A 182 0.68 -5.35 2.53
N HIS A 183 0.56 -6.53 3.14
CA HIS A 183 1.55 -7.59 3.00
C HIS A 183 1.68 -8.06 1.54
N ARG A 184 0.56 -8.21 0.84
CA ARG A 184 0.53 -8.53 -0.60
C ARG A 184 1.23 -7.48 -1.44
N GLN A 185 0.90 -6.20 -1.23
CA GLN A 185 1.52 -5.07 -1.95
C GLN A 185 3.04 -5.00 -1.71
N LEU A 186 3.49 -5.22 -0.46
CA LEU A 186 4.92 -5.26 -0.14
C LEU A 186 5.62 -6.45 -0.80
N THR A 187 4.96 -7.60 -0.86
CA THR A 187 5.49 -8.81 -1.49
C THR A 187 5.62 -8.64 -3.00
N GLU A 188 4.63 -8.02 -3.66
CA GLU A 188 4.67 -7.69 -5.09
C GLU A 188 5.83 -6.73 -5.41
N LYS A 189 5.97 -5.63 -4.66
CA LYS A 189 7.11 -4.70 -4.80
C LYS A 189 8.46 -5.39 -4.63
N HIS A 190 8.59 -6.23 -3.60
CA HIS A 190 9.82 -6.98 -3.37
C HIS A 190 10.12 -7.93 -4.54
N HIS A 191 9.10 -8.54 -5.14
CA HIS A 191 9.27 -9.41 -6.29
C HIS A 191 9.74 -8.64 -7.53
N GLU A 192 9.14 -7.47 -7.80
CA GLU A 192 9.55 -6.57 -8.89
C GLU A 192 11.01 -6.13 -8.75
N GLU A 193 11.44 -5.71 -7.56
CA GLU A 193 12.84 -5.32 -7.30
C GLU A 193 13.81 -6.49 -7.54
N ARG A 194 13.45 -7.71 -7.11
CA ARG A 194 14.27 -8.90 -7.36
C ARG A 194 14.38 -9.19 -8.86
N TYR A 195 13.28 -9.08 -9.60
CA TYR A 195 13.26 -9.29 -11.04
C TYR A 195 14.14 -8.26 -11.78
N LEU A 196 14.02 -6.98 -11.43
CA LEU A 196 14.84 -5.91 -12.00
C LEU A 196 16.34 -6.11 -11.70
N ASN A 197 16.67 -6.50 -10.47
CA ASN A 197 18.06 -6.80 -10.09
C ASN A 197 18.63 -8.01 -10.85
N ALA A 198 17.84 -9.09 -10.99
CA ALA A 198 18.24 -10.27 -11.77
C ALA A 198 18.50 -9.91 -13.25
N ARG A 199 17.62 -9.09 -13.84
CA ARG A 199 17.80 -8.56 -15.21
C ARG A 199 19.06 -7.72 -15.35
N SER A 200 19.28 -6.78 -14.43
CA SER A 200 20.48 -5.93 -14.44
C SER A 200 21.77 -6.75 -14.32
N LYS A 201 21.80 -7.78 -13.46
CA LYS A 201 22.94 -8.70 -13.34
C LYS A 201 23.18 -9.50 -14.63
N ALA A 202 22.12 -9.94 -15.30
CA ALA A 202 22.24 -10.65 -16.58
C ALA A 202 22.79 -9.74 -17.68
N GLU A 203 22.31 -8.49 -17.77
CA GLU A 203 22.82 -7.48 -18.70
C GLU A 203 24.29 -7.15 -18.42
N GLN A 204 24.67 -7.00 -17.15
CA GLN A 204 26.07 -6.78 -16.75
C GLN A 204 26.97 -7.94 -17.16
N LYS A 205 26.50 -9.19 -17.02
CA LYS A 205 27.25 -10.37 -17.46
C LYS A 205 27.43 -10.39 -18.98
N ARG A 206 26.36 -10.10 -19.73
CA ARG A 206 26.39 -10.02 -21.20
C ARG A 206 27.40 -8.97 -21.69
N LEU A 207 27.35 -7.76 -21.12
CA LEU A 207 28.28 -6.68 -21.46
C LEU A 207 29.74 -7.03 -21.12
N LYS A 208 29.96 -7.75 -20.01
CA LYS A 208 31.30 -8.23 -19.65
C LYS A 208 31.85 -9.26 -20.64
N GLU A 209 31.00 -10.17 -21.13
CA GLU A 209 31.35 -11.15 -22.16
C GLU A 209 31.62 -10.47 -23.51
N GLU A 210 30.78 -9.52 -23.93
CA GLU A 210 30.99 -8.70 -25.14
C GLU A 210 32.33 -7.94 -25.09
N LEU A 211 32.66 -7.33 -23.95
CA LEU A 211 33.94 -6.63 -23.75
C LEU A 211 35.14 -7.58 -23.84
N ALA A 212 35.02 -8.78 -23.27
CA ALA A 212 36.07 -9.78 -23.35
C ALA A 212 36.30 -10.27 -24.78
N SER A 213 35.23 -10.44 -25.57
CA SER A 213 35.33 -10.79 -27.00
C SER A 213 36.03 -9.70 -27.80
N ALA A 214 35.62 -8.44 -27.62
CA ALA A 214 36.23 -7.30 -28.31
C ALA A 214 37.72 -7.13 -27.94
N ALA A 215 38.09 -7.38 -26.68
CA ALA A 215 39.48 -7.36 -26.25
C ALA A 215 40.30 -8.47 -26.91
N ALA A 216 39.76 -9.69 -27.04
CA ALA A 216 40.42 -10.79 -27.72
C ALA A 216 40.62 -10.52 -29.22
N GLU A 217 39.60 -9.97 -29.91
CA GLU A 217 39.70 -9.56 -31.32
C GLU A 217 40.77 -8.48 -31.52
N LEU A 218 40.89 -7.54 -30.58
CA LEU A 218 41.92 -6.49 -30.61
C LEU A 218 43.32 -7.07 -30.41
N GLU A 219 43.51 -8.00 -29.46
CA GLU A 219 44.79 -8.69 -29.28
C GLU A 219 45.18 -9.51 -30.51
N GLU A 220 44.23 -10.18 -31.16
CA GLU A 220 44.46 -10.93 -32.40
C GLU A 220 44.88 -9.98 -33.54
N SER A 221 44.20 -8.84 -33.68
CA SER A 221 44.56 -7.81 -34.66
C SER A 221 45.96 -7.26 -34.42
N ASN A 222 46.32 -6.99 -33.16
CA ASN A 222 47.67 -6.56 -32.78
C ASN A 222 48.73 -7.64 -33.08
N HIS A 223 48.41 -8.93 -32.86
CA HIS A 223 49.29 -10.04 -33.24
C HIS A 223 49.51 -10.08 -34.76
N LYS A 224 48.44 -9.95 -35.56
CA LYS A 224 48.54 -9.89 -37.03
C LYS A 224 49.40 -8.70 -37.49
N LEU A 225 49.25 -7.54 -36.85
CA LEU A 225 50.05 -6.35 -37.12
C LEU A 225 51.54 -6.55 -36.77
N ALA A 226 51.83 -7.22 -35.66
CA ALA A 226 53.20 -7.54 -35.25
C ALA A 226 53.88 -8.51 -36.24
N VAL A 227 53.15 -9.50 -36.75
CA VAL A 227 53.63 -10.42 -37.79
C VAL A 227 53.95 -9.68 -39.09
N LEU A 228 53.06 -8.80 -39.55
CA LEU A 228 53.29 -7.97 -40.74
C LEU A 228 54.49 -7.03 -40.57
N LYS A 229 54.70 -6.49 -39.36
CA LYS A 229 55.85 -5.65 -39.04
C LYS A 229 57.16 -6.44 -39.07
N ALA A 230 57.18 -7.66 -38.53
CA ALA A 230 58.35 -8.54 -38.57
C ALA A 230 58.70 -8.98 -40.01
N GLN A 231 57.71 -9.09 -40.90
CA GLN A 231 57.92 -9.44 -42.30
C GLN A 231 58.51 -8.28 -43.14
N GLY A 232 58.21 -7.03 -42.78
CA GLY A 232 58.79 -5.83 -43.39
C GLY A 232 60.27 -5.61 -43.07
N ASP A 233 60.73 -6.07 -41.90
CA ASP A 233 62.12 -5.86 -41.45
C ASP A 233 63.12 -6.88 -42.03
N THR A 234 62.66 -7.96 -42.69
CA THR A 234 63.53 -8.99 -43.29
C THR A 234 63.87 -8.81 -44.78
N THR A 235 63.35 -7.79 -45.46
CA THR A 235 63.55 -7.58 -46.91
C THR A 235 64.26 -6.26 -47.25
N HIS A 236 65.35 -5.96 -46.55
CA HIS A 236 66.36 -5.02 -47.05
C HIS A 236 67.63 -5.78 -47.46
N GLY A 237 67.80 -5.96 -48.77
CA GLY A 237 69.08 -6.33 -49.36
C GLY A 237 69.01 -7.38 -50.45
N THR A 238 68.59 -7.00 -51.66
CA THR A 238 69.08 -7.70 -52.86
C THR A 238 69.24 -6.68 -53.99
N PRO A 239 70.47 -6.42 -54.49
CA PRO A 239 70.68 -5.53 -55.62
C PRO A 239 70.28 -6.25 -56.91
N ILE A 240 69.48 -5.59 -57.73
CA ILE A 240 69.15 -6.05 -59.09
C ILE A 240 70.37 -5.79 -59.98
N LEU A 241 71.03 -6.85 -60.44
CA LEU A 241 72.06 -6.80 -61.47
C LEU A 241 71.39 -6.71 -62.86
N PHE A 242 71.72 -5.65 -63.61
CA PHE A 242 71.49 -5.58 -65.05
C PHE A 242 72.54 -6.43 -65.80
N PRO A 243 72.17 -7.32 -66.74
CA PRO A 243 73.15 -8.02 -67.56
C PRO A 243 73.53 -7.18 -68.79
N THR A 244 74.82 -6.88 -68.91
CA THR A 244 75.46 -6.36 -70.11
C THR A 244 75.65 -7.52 -71.10
N LEU A 245 75.02 -7.46 -72.28
CA LEU A 245 75.14 -8.51 -73.30
C LEU A 245 76.21 -8.16 -74.34
N GLY A 246 77.28 -8.96 -74.37
CA GLY A 246 78.42 -8.82 -75.26
C GLY A 246 78.18 -9.35 -76.68
N ASN A 247 78.76 -8.64 -77.64
CA ASN A 247 78.86 -8.98 -79.07
C ASN A 247 79.61 -10.29 -79.33
N LYS A 248 79.01 -11.22 -80.09
CA LYS A 248 79.69 -12.11 -81.06
C LYS A 248 78.76 -12.44 -82.24
N SER A 249 79.34 -12.51 -83.44
CA SER A 249 78.68 -12.54 -84.76
C SER A 249 78.60 -13.94 -85.41
N PHE A 250 77.67 -14.05 -86.38
CA PHE A 250 77.42 -15.08 -87.43
C PHE A 250 76.71 -16.41 -87.03
N PRO A 251 75.95 -17.12 -87.91
CA PRO A 251 75.56 -16.87 -89.31
C PRO A 251 74.03 -16.76 -89.55
N GLN A 252 73.69 -16.50 -90.82
CA GLN A 252 72.50 -15.87 -91.38
C GLN A 252 71.32 -16.84 -91.62
N ASP A 253 70.66 -17.32 -90.56
CA ASP A 253 69.33 -17.96 -90.69
C ASP A 253 68.36 -17.70 -89.51
N ASN A 254 68.78 -16.92 -88.50
CA ASN A 254 68.00 -16.64 -87.27
C ASN A 254 67.41 -15.22 -87.20
N VAL A 255 67.41 -14.45 -88.30
CA VAL A 255 66.98 -13.04 -88.29
C VAL A 255 65.48 -12.91 -88.00
N ARG A 256 64.67 -13.90 -88.42
CA ARG A 256 63.21 -13.88 -88.20
C ARG A 256 62.83 -14.20 -86.76
N ASP A 257 63.51 -15.14 -86.10
CA ASP A 257 63.27 -15.49 -84.69
C ASP A 257 63.79 -14.42 -83.73
N LYS A 258 64.96 -13.82 -83.99
CA LYS A 258 65.46 -12.70 -83.18
C LYS A 258 64.59 -11.44 -83.28
N GLN A 259 64.02 -11.19 -84.47
CA GLN A 259 63.08 -10.08 -84.66
C GLN A 259 61.78 -10.30 -83.88
N LYS A 260 61.32 -11.54 -83.81
CA LYS A 260 60.12 -11.93 -83.05
C LYS A 260 60.37 -11.86 -81.54
N GLU A 261 61.50 -12.36 -81.04
CA GLU A 261 61.91 -12.21 -79.64
C GLU A 261 62.07 -10.72 -79.25
N LEU A 262 62.60 -9.87 -80.14
CA LEU A 262 62.67 -8.42 -79.91
C LEU A 262 61.29 -7.76 -79.89
N GLN A 263 60.35 -8.22 -80.73
CA GLN A 263 58.96 -7.74 -80.69
C GLN A 263 58.24 -8.19 -79.42
N ASP A 264 58.41 -9.44 -78.99
CA ASP A 264 57.81 -9.98 -77.77
C ASP A 264 58.41 -9.34 -76.50
N LEU A 265 59.73 -9.09 -76.50
CA LEU A 265 60.39 -8.33 -75.44
C LEU A 265 59.92 -6.86 -75.43
N GLY A 266 59.72 -6.26 -76.60
CA GLY A 266 59.13 -4.93 -76.74
C GLY A 266 57.68 -4.86 -76.23
N ALA A 267 56.88 -5.89 -76.49
CA ALA A 267 55.50 -6.01 -76.00
C ALA A 267 55.46 -6.16 -74.47
N SER A 268 56.27 -7.05 -73.90
CA SER A 268 56.36 -7.23 -72.45
C SER A 268 56.87 -5.97 -71.73
N HIS A 269 57.83 -5.24 -72.31
CA HIS A 269 58.28 -3.96 -71.77
C HIS A 269 57.15 -2.92 -71.76
N LYS A 270 56.32 -2.89 -72.81
CA LYS A 270 55.17 -1.99 -72.91
C LYS A 270 54.08 -2.34 -71.89
N GLU A 271 53.83 -3.62 -71.65
CA GLU A 271 52.94 -4.10 -70.58
C GLU A 271 53.46 -3.73 -69.19
N PHE A 272 54.77 -3.93 -68.91
CA PHE A 272 55.36 -3.54 -67.64
C PHE A 272 55.31 -2.03 -67.41
N MET A 273 55.53 -1.22 -68.44
CA MET A 273 55.37 0.24 -68.35
C MET A 273 53.92 0.65 -68.09
N GLY A 274 52.95 -0.05 -68.67
CA GLY A 274 51.53 0.12 -68.38
C GLY A 274 51.19 -0.21 -66.92
N LEU A 275 51.65 -1.36 -66.43
CA LEU A 275 51.49 -1.79 -65.04
C LEU A 275 52.14 -0.82 -64.05
N ILE A 276 53.36 -0.35 -64.32
CA ILE A 276 54.05 0.63 -63.48
C ILE A 276 53.24 1.93 -63.43
N SER A 277 52.76 2.42 -64.57
CA SER A 277 51.95 3.65 -64.63
C SER A 277 50.64 3.51 -63.86
N GLN A 278 49.97 2.35 -63.97
CA GLN A 278 48.75 2.05 -63.23
C GLN A 278 49.01 1.98 -61.71
N ARG A 279 50.10 1.33 -61.29
CA ARG A 279 50.52 1.28 -59.87
C ARG A 279 50.85 2.67 -59.34
N LEU A 280 51.49 3.51 -60.15
CA LEU A 280 51.85 4.88 -59.78
C LEU A 280 50.60 5.77 -59.64
N ALA A 281 49.61 5.60 -60.50
CA ALA A 281 48.32 6.27 -60.39
C ALA A 281 47.56 5.84 -59.13
N GLU A 282 47.55 4.55 -58.81
CA GLU A 282 46.91 4.01 -57.60
C GLU A 282 47.58 4.52 -56.32
N ILE A 283 48.91 4.56 -56.29
CA ILE A 283 49.65 5.12 -55.15
C ILE A 283 49.30 6.60 -54.94
N ARG A 284 49.18 7.39 -56.03
CA ARG A 284 48.77 8.80 -55.92
C ARG A 284 47.35 8.92 -55.36
N ARG A 285 46.40 8.11 -55.89
CA ARG A 285 45.01 8.06 -55.42
C ARG A 285 44.94 7.76 -53.91
N LEU A 286 45.64 6.72 -53.46
CA LEU A 286 45.72 6.35 -52.04
C LEU A 286 46.39 7.44 -51.17
N HIS A 287 47.34 8.19 -51.73
CA HIS A 287 47.95 9.31 -51.01
C HIS A 287 46.98 10.47 -50.82
N GLU A 288 46.19 10.79 -51.84
CA GLU A 288 45.12 11.79 -51.79
C GLU A 288 44.06 11.40 -50.73
N GLU A 289 43.61 10.14 -50.73
CA GLU A 289 42.67 9.61 -49.74
C GLU A 289 43.22 9.71 -48.31
N ARG A 290 44.51 9.40 -48.13
CA ARG A 290 45.17 9.53 -46.82
C ARG A 290 45.19 10.98 -46.36
N ILE A 291 45.45 11.94 -47.25
CA ILE A 291 45.42 13.38 -46.93
C ILE A 291 44.00 13.79 -46.51
N GLU A 292 42.98 13.33 -47.23
CA GLU A 292 41.58 13.64 -46.91
C GLU A 292 41.17 13.10 -45.52
N ILE A 293 41.56 11.86 -45.21
CA ILE A 293 41.31 11.26 -43.88
C ILE A 293 42.01 12.07 -42.79
N LEU A 294 43.26 12.47 -43.00
CA LEU A 294 44.01 13.28 -42.02
C LEU A 294 43.36 14.64 -41.79
N ASN A 295 42.84 15.28 -42.84
CA ASN A 295 42.09 16.53 -42.72
C ASN A 295 40.79 16.34 -41.91
N LYS A 296 40.02 15.27 -42.16
CA LYS A 296 38.83 14.94 -41.36
C LYS A 296 39.20 14.72 -39.88
N LEU A 297 40.28 14.01 -39.62
CA LEU A 297 40.76 13.74 -38.26
C LEU A 297 41.15 15.03 -37.52
N ALA A 298 41.80 15.96 -38.21
CA ALA A 298 42.13 17.28 -37.67
C ALA A 298 40.86 18.10 -37.34
N THR A 299 39.84 18.07 -38.21
CA THR A 299 38.57 18.77 -37.93
C THR A 299 37.87 18.19 -36.69
N PHE A 300 37.82 16.86 -36.54
CA PHE A 300 37.24 16.24 -35.34
C PHE A 300 37.99 16.58 -34.07
N GLN A 301 39.32 16.64 -34.13
CA GLN A 301 40.14 17.01 -32.99
C GLN A 301 39.88 18.45 -32.55
N ASN A 302 39.70 19.38 -33.50
CA ASN A 302 39.36 20.78 -33.21
C ASN A 302 37.99 20.92 -32.54
N ILE A 303 36.98 20.20 -33.03
CA ILE A 303 35.63 20.18 -32.41
C ILE A 303 35.69 19.65 -30.97
N LEU A 304 36.47 18.59 -30.73
CA LEU A 304 36.66 18.03 -29.39
C LEU A 304 37.37 19.00 -28.44
N THR A 305 38.38 19.74 -28.94
CA THR A 305 39.05 20.76 -28.12
C THR A 305 38.12 21.92 -27.79
N ASP A 306 37.22 22.31 -28.70
CA ASP A 306 36.20 23.33 -28.44
C ASP A 306 35.16 22.89 -27.43
N LEU A 307 34.66 21.65 -27.50
CA LEU A 307 33.75 21.12 -26.48
C LEU A 307 34.40 21.06 -25.09
N LYS A 308 35.68 20.67 -25.04
CA LYS A 308 36.43 20.66 -23.79
C LYS A 308 36.67 22.07 -23.26
N SER A 309 36.94 23.04 -24.14
CA SER A 309 37.10 24.45 -23.77
C SER A 309 35.77 25.03 -23.24
N ILE A 310 34.64 24.76 -23.90
CA ILE A 310 33.29 25.17 -23.48
C ILE A 310 32.93 24.56 -22.12
N SER A 311 33.14 23.26 -21.92
CA SER A 311 32.84 22.60 -20.64
C SER A 311 33.76 23.06 -19.50
N SER A 312 34.99 23.46 -19.81
CA SER A 312 35.94 24.05 -18.85
C SER A 312 35.73 25.57 -18.64
N SER A 313 34.88 26.20 -19.46
CA SER A 313 34.61 27.62 -19.39
C SER A 313 33.97 27.99 -18.06
N LYS A 314 34.40 29.14 -17.52
CA LYS A 314 33.87 29.69 -16.27
C LYS A 314 32.35 29.90 -16.34
N ALA A 315 31.81 30.30 -17.50
CA ALA A 315 30.37 30.49 -17.67
C ALA A 315 29.59 29.17 -17.56
N PHE A 316 30.12 28.08 -18.14
CA PHE A 316 29.50 26.76 -18.05
C PHE A 316 29.57 26.19 -16.63
N GLN A 317 30.72 26.34 -15.95
CA GLN A 317 30.85 25.91 -14.55
C GLN A 317 29.89 26.68 -13.63
N VAL A 318 29.75 28.00 -13.82
CA VAL A 318 28.78 28.80 -13.04
C VAL A 318 27.34 28.35 -13.30
N LEU A 319 26.97 28.07 -14.55
CA LEU A 319 25.64 27.54 -14.86
C LEU A 319 25.42 26.15 -14.25
N LYS A 320 26.43 25.29 -14.27
CA LYS A 320 26.39 23.97 -13.63
C LYS A 320 26.22 24.07 -12.11
N ASP A 321 26.95 24.97 -11.45
CA ASP A 321 26.83 25.21 -10.02
C ASP A 321 25.47 25.80 -9.66
N GLN A 322 24.94 26.72 -10.47
CA GLN A 322 23.59 27.26 -10.30
C GLN A 322 22.51 26.19 -10.48
N LEU A 323 22.68 25.28 -11.44
CA LEU A 323 21.78 24.15 -11.64
C LEU A 323 21.81 23.20 -10.44
N GLN A 324 22.99 22.89 -9.90
CA GLN A 324 23.09 22.06 -8.70
C GLN A 324 22.45 22.74 -7.49
N LYS A 325 22.63 24.06 -7.36
CA LYS A 325 22.00 24.84 -6.28
C LYS A 325 20.47 24.84 -6.39
N SER A 326 19.92 25.09 -7.58
CA SER A 326 18.47 25.08 -7.80
C SER A 326 17.88 23.68 -7.59
N GLN A 327 18.63 22.63 -7.93
CA GLN A 327 18.23 21.26 -7.67
C GLN A 327 18.17 20.94 -6.16
N ALA A 328 19.16 21.40 -5.38
CA ALA A 328 19.13 21.27 -3.93
C ALA A 328 17.97 22.06 -3.28
N GLU A 329 17.66 23.25 -3.78
CA GLU A 329 16.50 24.04 -3.35
C GLU A 329 15.18 23.32 -3.68
N LEU A 330 15.08 22.69 -4.85
CA LEU A 330 13.93 21.87 -5.25
C LEU A 330 13.72 20.67 -4.31
N ASP A 331 14.80 19.98 -3.93
CA ASP A 331 14.73 18.87 -2.99
C ASP A 331 14.31 19.34 -1.60
N GLN A 332 14.78 20.51 -1.14
CA GLN A 332 14.28 21.12 0.10
C GLN A 332 12.78 21.42 0.03
N CYS A 333 12.30 22.01 -1.06
CA CYS A 333 10.87 22.26 -1.27
C CYS A 333 10.07 20.95 -1.25
N ARG A 334 10.59 19.87 -1.85
CA ARG A 334 9.95 18.54 -1.80
C ARG A 334 9.82 18.03 -0.37
N THR A 335 10.87 18.12 0.45
CA THR A 335 10.80 17.69 1.85
C THR A 335 9.82 18.54 2.69
N LEU A 336 9.71 19.84 2.41
CA LEU A 336 8.72 20.71 3.04
C LEU A 336 7.29 20.31 2.66
N LEU A 337 7.08 19.95 1.40
CA LEU A 337 5.78 19.50 0.91
C LEU A 337 5.36 18.17 1.55
N GLU A 338 6.28 17.22 1.70
CA GLU A 338 6.03 15.97 2.43
C GLU A 338 5.65 16.23 3.90
N LYS A 339 6.34 17.15 4.58
CA LYS A 339 5.99 17.56 5.95
C LYS A 339 4.60 18.20 6.02
N LEU A 340 4.26 19.07 5.07
CA LEU A 340 2.94 19.69 4.99
C LEU A 340 1.84 18.66 4.70
N GLN A 341 2.13 17.65 3.87
CA GLN A 341 1.21 16.54 3.60
C GLN A 341 0.90 15.76 4.88
N VAL A 342 1.92 15.39 5.66
CA VAL A 342 1.74 14.69 6.94
C VAL A 342 0.95 15.55 7.94
N ASN A 343 1.23 16.85 8.00
CA ASN A 343 0.47 17.77 8.86
C ASN A 343 -0.99 17.90 8.43
N LYS A 344 -1.26 17.96 7.12
CA LYS A 344 -2.63 17.94 6.58
C LYS A 344 -3.36 16.68 7.01
N ASP A 345 -2.74 15.51 6.87
CA ASP A 345 -3.36 14.24 7.26
C ASP A 345 -3.64 14.19 8.77
N LYS A 346 -2.71 14.72 9.59
CA LYS A 346 -2.91 14.87 11.03
C LYS A 346 -4.09 15.80 11.36
N LEU A 347 -4.23 16.93 10.66
CA LEU A 347 -5.35 17.85 10.86
C LEU A 347 -6.68 17.21 10.45
N ILE A 348 -6.72 16.46 9.35
CA ILE A 348 -7.92 15.70 8.94
C ILE A 348 -8.32 14.69 10.02
N TRP A 349 -7.36 14.00 10.62
CA TRP A 349 -7.64 13.09 11.73
C TRP A 349 -8.19 13.81 12.96
N GLN A 350 -7.62 14.96 13.33
CA GLN A 350 -8.11 15.78 14.43
C GLN A 350 -9.51 16.34 14.17
N GLU A 351 -9.79 16.78 12.94
CA GLU A 351 -11.10 17.25 12.52
C GLU A 351 -12.15 16.14 12.65
N ARG A 352 -11.85 14.93 12.17
CA ARG A 352 -12.73 13.76 12.31
C ARG A 352 -13.00 13.43 13.77
N GLU A 353 -11.98 13.48 14.62
CA GLU A 353 -12.11 13.25 16.06
C GLU A 353 -13.02 14.30 16.72
N ILE A 354 -12.83 15.58 16.38
CA ILE A 354 -13.68 16.66 16.87
C ILE A 354 -15.11 16.48 16.37
N ASN A 355 -15.32 16.12 15.11
CA ASN A 355 -16.65 15.92 14.55
C ASN A 355 -17.40 14.80 15.28
N VAL A 356 -16.73 13.68 15.56
CA VAL A 356 -17.29 12.60 16.39
C VAL A 356 -17.62 13.09 17.80
N LYS A 357 -16.77 13.90 18.42
CA LYS A 357 -17.04 14.50 19.74
C LYS A 357 -18.25 15.44 19.71
N VAL A 358 -18.41 16.23 18.65
CA VAL A 358 -19.56 17.11 18.43
C VAL A 358 -20.83 16.28 18.27
N ASP A 359 -20.80 15.24 17.43
CA ASP A 359 -21.94 14.33 17.20
C ASP A 359 -22.38 13.65 18.52
N LEU A 360 -21.42 13.22 19.35
CA LEU A 360 -21.68 12.63 20.66
C LEU A 360 -22.20 13.65 21.69
N SER A 361 -21.78 14.92 21.63
CA SER A 361 -22.16 15.96 22.60
C SER A 361 -23.67 16.26 22.63
N GLY A 362 -24.38 16.02 21.53
CA GLY A 362 -25.84 16.21 21.45
C GLY A 362 -26.65 15.08 22.10
N ILE A 363 -26.05 13.90 22.30
CA ILE A 363 -26.74 12.72 22.84
C ILE A 363 -27.14 12.92 24.32
N PRO A 364 -26.25 13.36 25.24
CA PRO A 364 -26.60 13.59 26.64
C PRO A 364 -27.77 14.57 26.82
N HIS A 365 -27.82 15.65 26.02
CA HIS A 365 -28.91 16.61 26.12
C HIS A 365 -30.25 16.02 25.68
N ARG A 366 -30.28 15.24 24.59
CA ARG A 366 -31.49 14.54 24.14
C ARG A 366 -31.95 13.47 25.15
N VAL A 367 -31.00 12.74 25.74
CA VAL A 367 -31.30 11.76 26.80
C VAL A 367 -31.86 12.48 28.03
N SER A 368 -31.28 13.61 28.46
CA SER A 368 -31.79 14.43 29.56
C SER A 368 -33.22 14.90 29.29
N LEU A 369 -33.49 15.46 28.11
CA LEU A 369 -34.84 15.92 27.74
C LEU A 369 -35.87 14.77 27.73
N ASN A 370 -35.46 13.57 27.32
CA ASN A 370 -36.32 12.39 27.37
C ASN A 370 -36.55 11.90 28.81
N CYS A 371 -35.51 11.92 29.65
CA CYS A 371 -35.64 11.63 31.09
C CYS A 371 -36.55 12.67 31.77
N GLU A 372 -36.41 13.95 31.46
CA GLU A 372 -37.25 15.03 32.01
C GLU A 372 -38.71 14.88 31.57
N SER A 373 -38.97 14.54 30.31
CA SER A 373 -40.33 14.34 29.81
C SER A 373 -41.00 13.11 30.45
N THR A 374 -40.26 12.00 30.59
CA THR A 374 -40.76 10.79 31.28
C THR A 374 -40.99 11.04 32.76
N LEU A 375 -40.09 11.78 33.43
CA LEU A 375 -40.24 12.16 34.83
C LEU A 375 -41.44 13.09 35.02
N ALA A 376 -41.67 14.06 34.12
CA ALA A 376 -42.85 14.92 34.15
C ALA A 376 -44.17 14.12 33.99
N VAL A 377 -44.18 13.09 33.13
CA VAL A 377 -45.33 12.18 32.99
C VAL A 377 -45.55 11.36 34.25
N LEU A 378 -44.48 10.84 34.86
CA LEU A 378 -44.56 10.11 36.13
C LEU A 378 -45.04 11.00 37.28
N ASP A 379 -44.56 12.24 37.36
CA ASP A 379 -45.00 13.25 38.33
C ASP A 379 -46.48 13.56 38.15
N GLN A 380 -46.94 13.70 36.90
CA GLN A 380 -48.36 13.92 36.61
C GLN A 380 -49.20 12.71 37.06
N ASN A 381 -48.73 11.49 36.81
CA ASN A 381 -49.42 10.27 37.25
C ASN A 381 -49.43 10.15 38.78
N LEU A 382 -48.34 10.50 39.46
CA LEU A 382 -48.28 10.53 40.91
C LEU A 382 -49.27 11.54 41.50
N ARG A 383 -49.35 12.75 40.92
CA ARG A 383 -50.35 13.76 41.32
C ARG A 383 -51.77 13.23 41.15
N LYS A 384 -52.09 12.58 40.02
CA LYS A 384 -53.40 11.94 39.83
C LYS A 384 -53.71 10.90 40.90
N VAL A 385 -52.77 10.02 41.22
CA VAL A 385 -52.97 8.99 42.27
C VAL A 385 -53.15 9.63 43.65
N VAL A 386 -52.40 10.70 43.95
CA VAL A 386 -52.56 11.46 45.20
C VAL A 386 -53.92 12.14 45.25
N ASP A 387 -54.36 12.76 44.16
CA ASP A 387 -55.68 13.39 44.05
C ASP A 387 -56.80 12.35 44.19
N GLU A 388 -56.68 11.19 43.55
CA GLU A 388 -57.60 10.05 43.71
C GLU A 388 -57.64 9.57 45.16
N LYS A 389 -56.47 9.41 45.81
CA LYS A 389 -56.39 9.04 47.23
C LYS A 389 -57.09 10.07 48.11
N ASN A 390 -56.87 11.35 47.85
CA ASN A 390 -57.48 12.44 48.61
C ASN A 390 -59.00 12.49 48.38
N MET A 391 -59.47 12.26 47.15
CA MET A 391 -60.89 12.14 46.84
C MET A 391 -61.53 10.94 47.55
N LEU A 392 -60.85 9.80 47.60
CA LEU A 392 -61.33 8.62 48.32
C LEU A 392 -61.33 8.85 49.83
N ALA A 393 -60.30 9.51 50.37
CA ALA A 393 -60.25 9.89 51.78
C ALA A 393 -61.38 10.87 52.14
N LEU A 394 -61.65 11.86 51.28
CA LEU A 394 -62.78 12.78 51.43
C LEU A 394 -64.11 12.04 51.36
N LYS A 395 -64.32 11.12 50.41
CA LYS A 395 -65.53 10.30 50.34
C LYS A 395 -65.72 9.43 51.57
N LEU A 396 -64.64 8.89 52.12
CA LEU A 396 -64.67 8.12 53.37
C LEU A 396 -65.02 9.02 54.56
N GLU A 397 -64.46 10.22 54.61
CA GLU A 397 -64.79 11.21 55.63
C GLU A 397 -66.25 11.70 55.51
N GLU A 398 -66.75 11.95 54.30
CA GLU A 398 -68.15 12.27 54.02
C GLU A 398 -69.08 11.11 54.43
N SER A 399 -68.70 9.86 54.11
CA SER A 399 -69.45 8.67 54.56
C SER A 399 -69.44 8.54 56.09
N SER A 400 -68.38 9.01 56.76
CA SER A 400 -68.34 9.08 58.24
C SER A 400 -69.14 10.25 58.82
N ARG A 401 -69.50 11.23 58.00
CA ARG A 401 -70.31 12.42 58.34
C ARG A 401 -71.79 12.26 57.96
N GLU A 402 -72.19 11.18 57.28
CA GLU A 402 -73.60 10.77 57.21
C GLU A 402 -74.18 10.77 58.64
N PRO A 403 -75.43 11.25 58.84
CA PRO A 403 -75.97 11.51 60.16
C PRO A 403 -75.89 10.24 60.98
N GLY A 404 -74.92 10.24 61.90
CA GLY A 404 -74.55 9.06 62.63
C GLY A 404 -75.74 8.53 63.42
N ARG A 405 -75.62 7.27 63.80
CA ARG A 405 -76.55 6.50 64.66
C ARG A 405 -77.26 7.33 65.74
N ASN A 406 -76.66 8.40 66.26
CA ASN A 406 -77.25 9.33 67.23
C ASN A 406 -78.37 10.26 66.72
N GLN A 407 -78.40 10.66 65.45
CA GLN A 407 -79.53 11.39 64.85
C GLN A 407 -80.68 10.43 64.56
N THR A 408 -80.37 9.24 64.06
CA THR A 408 -81.32 8.13 63.97
C THR A 408 -81.84 7.73 65.35
N ILE A 409 -80.99 7.69 66.38
CA ILE A 409 -81.36 7.42 67.77
C ILE A 409 -82.17 8.57 68.35
N SER A 410 -81.90 9.84 68.03
CA SER A 410 -82.69 11.00 68.51
C SER A 410 -84.05 11.13 67.80
N GLU A 411 -84.13 10.80 66.52
CA GLU A 411 -85.40 10.64 65.78
C GLU A 411 -86.18 9.45 66.32
N PHE A 412 -85.52 8.31 66.59
CA PHE A 412 -86.11 7.20 67.35
C PHE A 412 -86.47 7.62 68.77
N LYS A 413 -85.68 8.46 69.46
CA LYS A 413 -85.95 8.92 70.82
C LYS A 413 -87.12 9.89 70.83
N ALA A 414 -87.27 10.73 69.80
CA ALA A 414 -88.40 11.63 69.61
C ALA A 414 -89.67 10.84 69.27
N LEU A 415 -89.57 9.85 68.38
CA LEU A 415 -90.63 8.86 68.14
C LEU A 415 -90.99 8.09 69.41
N VAL A 416 -90.01 7.69 70.23
CA VAL A 416 -90.19 6.99 71.53
C VAL A 416 -90.62 7.94 72.66
N SER A 417 -90.47 9.26 72.50
CA SER A 417 -90.91 10.30 73.46
C SER A 417 -92.28 10.87 73.10
N SER A 418 -92.72 10.79 71.84
CA SER A 418 -94.09 11.04 71.40
C SER A 418 -94.96 9.78 71.45
N LEU A 419 -94.34 8.60 71.42
CA LEU A 419 -95.00 7.32 71.65
C LEU A 419 -95.82 7.29 72.94
N PRO A 420 -95.43 7.84 74.10
CA PRO A 420 -96.22 7.76 75.34
C PRO A 420 -97.53 8.56 75.32
N GLU A 421 -97.68 9.57 74.48
CA GLU A 421 -98.98 10.26 74.28
C GLU A 421 -99.88 9.48 73.30
N GLU A 422 -99.35 8.99 72.18
CA GLU A 422 -100.10 8.15 71.23
C GLU A 422 -100.38 6.74 71.77
N MET A 423 -99.46 6.18 72.56
CA MET A 423 -99.60 4.96 73.34
C MET A 423 -100.45 5.21 74.58
N GLY A 424 -100.52 6.42 75.17
CA GLY A 424 -101.51 6.75 76.20
C GLY A 424 -102.96 6.68 75.70
N ALA A 425 -103.18 6.98 74.41
CA ALA A 425 -104.48 6.83 73.75
C ALA A 425 -104.78 5.39 73.29
N MET A 426 -103.77 4.56 73.01
CA MET A 426 -103.93 3.15 72.59
C MET A 426 -103.86 2.16 73.76
N GLN A 427 -103.13 2.52 74.81
CA GLN A 427 -102.98 1.92 76.13
C GLN A 427 -103.88 2.65 77.14
N THR A 428 -105.00 3.21 76.71
CA THR A 428 -106.25 3.24 77.50
C THR A 428 -107.17 2.07 77.10
N GLU A 429 -106.91 1.46 75.93
CA GLU A 429 -107.77 0.43 75.33
C GLU A 429 -107.19 -0.99 75.44
N LEU A 430 -105.88 -1.16 75.28
CA LEU A 430 -105.20 -2.46 75.49
C LEU A 430 -104.58 -2.62 76.89
N SER A 431 -104.60 -1.54 77.69
CA SER A 431 -104.19 -1.40 79.09
C SER A 431 -105.22 -1.83 80.12
N LYS A 432 -105.97 -2.85 79.82
CA LYS A 432 -106.47 -3.63 80.95
C LYS A 432 -106.17 -5.09 80.85
N TYR A 433 -106.12 -5.66 79.66
CA TYR A 433 -106.45 -7.07 79.59
C TYR A 433 -105.45 -7.95 78.89
N LYS A 434 -104.36 -7.41 78.36
CA LYS A 434 -103.43 -8.26 77.65
C LYS A 434 -101.98 -7.93 77.92
N ASP A 435 -101.68 -6.66 78.11
CA ASP A 435 -100.31 -6.21 78.35
C ASP A 435 -99.73 -6.78 79.65
N ASP A 436 -100.50 -6.89 80.74
CA ASP A 436 -100.04 -7.59 81.97
C ASP A 436 -99.74 -9.10 81.75
N ALA A 437 -100.42 -9.75 80.80
CA ALA A 437 -100.35 -11.20 80.61
C ALA A 437 -99.27 -11.60 79.58
N SER A 438 -99.04 -10.81 78.54
CA SER A 438 -97.97 -11.04 77.56
C SER A 438 -96.63 -10.47 77.99
N GLU A 439 -96.58 -9.43 78.82
CA GLU A 439 -95.32 -8.94 79.42
C GLU A 439 -94.73 -9.98 80.40
N LEU A 440 -95.57 -10.70 81.13
CA LEU A 440 -95.15 -11.80 82.03
C LEU A 440 -94.59 -13.03 81.28
N HIS A 441 -95.11 -13.31 80.08
CA HIS A 441 -94.62 -14.42 79.24
C HIS A 441 -93.46 -14.04 78.32
N SER A 442 -93.41 -12.78 77.84
CA SER A 442 -92.29 -12.24 77.07
C SER A 442 -91.07 -11.99 77.96
N LEU A 443 -91.21 -11.42 79.17
CA LEU A 443 -90.09 -11.30 80.12
C LEU A 443 -89.54 -12.67 80.51
N ARG A 444 -90.39 -13.70 80.63
CA ARG A 444 -89.94 -15.07 80.92
C ARG A 444 -89.26 -15.75 79.71
N ALA A 445 -89.55 -15.31 78.48
CA ALA A 445 -88.91 -15.76 77.25
C ALA A 445 -87.66 -14.94 76.89
N GLU A 446 -87.63 -13.64 77.15
CA GLU A 446 -86.46 -12.75 77.06
C GLU A 446 -85.45 -13.06 78.16
N VAL A 447 -85.86 -13.38 79.39
CA VAL A 447 -84.91 -13.84 80.43
C VAL A 447 -84.28 -15.19 80.04
N ARG A 448 -85.01 -16.07 79.36
CA ARG A 448 -84.46 -17.32 78.81
C ARG A 448 -83.61 -17.11 77.55
N SER A 449 -84.02 -16.23 76.62
CA SER A 449 -83.27 -15.87 75.41
C SER A 449 -82.01 -15.05 75.73
N ILE A 450 -82.07 -14.12 76.68
CA ILE A 450 -80.92 -13.40 77.22
C ILE A 450 -80.06 -14.35 78.02
N SER A 451 -80.59 -15.31 78.80
CA SER A 451 -79.77 -16.37 79.41
C SER A 451 -79.09 -17.26 78.36
N ASP A 452 -79.73 -17.56 77.23
CA ASP A 452 -79.15 -18.35 76.13
C ASP A 452 -78.16 -17.53 75.27
N ILE A 453 -78.37 -16.22 75.09
CA ILE A 453 -77.46 -15.28 74.42
C ILE A 453 -76.28 -14.95 75.36
N LEU A 454 -76.49 -14.88 76.67
CA LEU A 454 -75.46 -14.66 77.68
C LEU A 454 -74.66 -15.93 77.90
N ALA A 455 -75.26 -17.13 77.85
CA ALA A 455 -74.54 -18.41 77.79
C ALA A 455 -73.77 -18.59 76.47
N ARG A 456 -74.31 -18.16 75.32
CA ARG A 456 -73.59 -18.15 74.02
C ARG A 456 -72.50 -17.08 73.96
N ASN A 457 -72.70 -15.91 74.56
CA ASN A 457 -71.69 -14.87 74.68
C ASN A 457 -70.64 -15.23 75.75
N GLU A 458 -70.99 -15.93 76.81
CA GLU A 458 -70.05 -16.51 77.78
C GLU A 458 -69.26 -17.65 77.14
N HIS A 459 -69.86 -18.43 76.24
CA HIS A 459 -69.16 -19.42 75.43
C HIS A 459 -68.24 -18.77 74.38
N ALA A 460 -68.67 -17.68 73.70
CA ALA A 460 -67.87 -16.91 72.76
C ALA A 460 -66.79 -16.04 73.43
N ILE A 461 -67.04 -15.56 74.65
CA ILE A 461 -66.05 -14.92 75.52
C ILE A 461 -65.07 -15.97 76.01
N ASN A 462 -65.48 -17.16 76.42
CA ASN A 462 -64.57 -18.28 76.75
C ASN A 462 -63.81 -18.81 75.52
N GLU A 463 -64.38 -18.75 74.31
CA GLU A 463 -63.72 -19.09 73.05
C GLU A 463 -62.73 -18.00 72.60
N SER A 464 -63.07 -16.73 72.81
CA SER A 464 -62.16 -15.58 72.59
C SER A 464 -61.10 -15.48 73.69
N LEU A 465 -61.37 -15.97 74.91
CA LEU A 465 -60.44 -16.13 76.03
C LEU A 465 -59.52 -17.34 75.81
N CYS A 466 -60.02 -18.42 75.17
CA CYS A 466 -59.20 -19.53 74.65
C CYS A 466 -58.34 -19.10 73.46
N LYS A 467 -58.81 -18.18 72.60
CA LYS A 467 -58.01 -17.55 71.53
C LYS A 467 -57.02 -16.50 72.07
N SER A 468 -57.35 -15.82 73.16
CA SER A 468 -56.48 -14.87 73.88
C SER A 468 -55.39 -15.58 74.72
N THR A 469 -55.70 -16.72 75.33
CA THR A 469 -54.68 -17.61 75.94
C THR A 469 -53.81 -18.31 74.89
N ARG A 470 -54.30 -18.49 73.65
CA ARG A 470 -53.51 -18.93 72.48
C ARG A 470 -52.73 -17.80 71.77
N ALA A 471 -53.10 -16.54 71.97
CA ALA A 471 -52.29 -15.36 71.67
C ALA A 471 -51.24 -15.07 72.75
N GLY A 472 -51.31 -15.75 73.90
CA GLY A 472 -50.31 -15.69 74.98
C GLY A 472 -48.89 -16.07 74.54
N PRO A 473 -48.66 -17.17 73.79
CA PRO A 473 -47.35 -17.48 73.21
C PRO A 473 -46.93 -16.49 72.13
N GLU A 474 -47.82 -15.98 71.25
CA GLU A 474 -47.47 -14.97 70.23
C GLU A 474 -47.17 -13.59 70.82
N VAL A 475 -47.87 -13.16 71.88
CA VAL A 475 -47.56 -11.93 72.61
C VAL A 475 -46.29 -12.09 73.44
N ARG A 476 -45.99 -13.31 73.92
CA ARG A 476 -44.72 -13.62 74.59
C ARG A 476 -43.57 -13.69 73.59
N ASP A 477 -43.79 -14.20 72.38
CA ASP A 477 -42.83 -14.27 71.27
C ASP A 477 -42.60 -12.90 70.63
N LEU A 478 -43.64 -12.06 70.48
CA LEU A 478 -43.48 -10.66 70.10
C LEU A 478 -42.79 -9.85 71.20
N ARG A 479 -43.02 -10.15 72.49
CA ARG A 479 -42.28 -9.51 73.59
C ARG A 479 -40.84 -9.99 73.67
N SER A 480 -40.53 -11.27 73.42
CA SER A 480 -39.15 -11.77 73.31
C SER A 480 -38.46 -11.19 72.09
N ARG A 481 -39.12 -11.13 70.93
CA ARG A 481 -38.62 -10.49 69.70
C ARG A 481 -38.40 -9.00 69.89
N VAL A 482 -39.26 -8.29 70.61
CA VAL A 482 -39.06 -6.89 71.00
C VAL A 482 -37.92 -6.76 72.01
N HIS A 483 -37.72 -7.73 72.90
CA HIS A 483 -36.60 -7.73 73.82
C HIS A 483 -35.27 -8.02 73.11
N GLU A 484 -35.22 -9.00 72.21
CA GLU A 484 -34.12 -9.29 71.28
C GLU A 484 -33.84 -8.07 70.41
N LEU A 485 -34.85 -7.46 69.78
CA LEU A 485 -34.68 -6.24 68.98
C LEU A 485 -34.17 -5.06 69.81
N ARG A 486 -34.56 -4.95 71.09
CA ARG A 486 -33.97 -3.95 72.00
C ARG A 486 -32.54 -4.29 72.37
N GLN A 487 -32.21 -5.57 72.54
CA GLN A 487 -30.86 -6.03 72.81
C GLN A 487 -29.94 -5.86 71.60
N THR A 488 -30.39 -6.21 70.38
CA THR A 488 -29.68 -5.93 69.14
C THR A 488 -29.59 -4.43 68.88
N ASN A 489 -30.55 -3.61 69.31
CA ASN A 489 -30.44 -2.15 69.23
C ASN A 489 -29.42 -1.61 70.24
N CYS A 490 -29.31 -2.19 71.43
CA CYS A 490 -28.24 -1.91 72.38
C CYS A 490 -26.86 -2.35 71.84
N GLU A 491 -26.77 -3.51 71.20
CA GLU A 491 -25.54 -4.02 70.55
C GLU A 491 -25.19 -3.21 69.29
N LEU A 492 -26.16 -2.78 68.48
CA LEU A 492 -25.95 -1.88 67.35
C LEU A 492 -25.54 -0.49 67.83
N LYS A 493 -26.10 0.02 68.94
CA LYS A 493 -25.60 1.23 69.59
C LYS A 493 -24.18 1.05 70.10
N LEU A 494 -23.84 -0.11 70.64
CA LEU A 494 -22.47 -0.44 71.07
C LEU A 494 -21.53 -0.52 69.85
N PHE A 495 -21.96 -1.09 68.73
CA PHE A 495 -21.22 -1.09 67.46
C PHE A 495 -21.06 0.34 66.92
N VAL A 496 -22.09 1.17 66.94
CA VAL A 496 -21.99 2.58 66.54
C VAL A 496 -21.04 3.34 67.46
N GLU A 497 -21.08 3.11 68.77
CA GLU A 497 -20.14 3.71 69.72
C GLU A 497 -18.71 3.14 69.58
N MET A 498 -18.55 1.87 69.22
CA MET A 498 -17.26 1.29 68.83
C MET A 498 -16.75 1.92 67.54
N TYR A 499 -17.55 2.00 66.47
CA TYR A 499 -17.17 2.68 65.22
C TYR A 499 -16.87 4.18 65.42
N LYS A 500 -17.53 4.85 66.37
CA LYS A 500 -17.19 6.22 66.78
C LYS A 500 -15.88 6.30 67.58
N ARG A 501 -15.49 5.24 68.29
CA ARG A 501 -14.23 5.14 69.03
C ARG A 501 -13.09 4.53 68.20
N GLU A 502 -13.42 3.89 67.08
CA GLU A 502 -12.52 3.16 66.18
C GLU A 502 -12.38 3.83 64.80
N SER A 503 -13.06 4.96 64.57
CA SER A 503 -12.68 5.94 63.53
C SER A 503 -11.56 6.83 64.06
N THR A 504 -10.33 6.42 63.78
CA THR A 504 -9.08 7.13 64.02
C THR A 504 -9.06 8.57 63.50
N ASP A 505 -8.45 9.41 64.34
CA ASP A 505 -7.68 10.66 64.10
C ASP A 505 -8.29 11.80 63.26
N SER A 506 -8.60 12.91 63.94
CA SER A 506 -8.96 14.23 63.40
C SER A 506 -7.95 14.77 62.35
N ARG A 507 -6.70 14.29 62.37
CA ARG A 507 -5.62 14.70 61.47
C ARG A 507 -5.84 14.30 60.01
N ASP A 508 -6.37 13.10 59.74
CA ASP A 508 -6.52 12.60 58.36
C ASP A 508 -7.62 13.35 57.60
N VAL A 509 -8.67 13.77 58.31
CA VAL A 509 -9.75 14.60 57.75
C VAL A 509 -9.23 15.99 57.39
N LEU A 510 -8.37 16.58 58.24
CA LEU A 510 -7.77 17.89 57.98
C LEU A 510 -6.80 17.83 56.79
N GLU A 511 -5.95 16.81 56.71
CA GLU A 511 -5.08 16.61 55.54
C GLU A 511 -5.87 16.37 54.25
N SER A 512 -7.00 15.68 54.31
CA SER A 512 -7.85 15.48 53.13
C SER A 512 -8.42 16.80 52.59
N LYS A 513 -8.81 17.71 53.50
CA LYS A 513 -9.31 19.05 53.15
C LYS A 513 -8.22 19.96 52.61
N ASP A 514 -7.02 19.93 53.18
CA ASP A 514 -5.89 20.72 52.66
C ASP A 514 -5.47 20.24 51.26
N ARG A 515 -5.50 18.93 51.01
CA ARG A 515 -5.28 18.38 49.66
C ARG A 515 -6.36 18.83 48.68
N GLU A 516 -7.64 18.83 49.10
CA GLU A 516 -8.75 19.35 48.29
C GLU A 516 -8.55 20.83 47.92
N TYR A 517 -8.15 21.67 48.87
CA TYR A 517 -7.85 23.08 48.60
C TYR A 517 -6.65 23.28 47.67
N CYS A 518 -5.60 22.47 47.81
CA CYS A 518 -4.46 22.48 46.88
C CYS A 518 -4.87 22.08 45.45
N GLU A 519 -5.70 21.06 45.29
CA GLU A 519 -6.20 20.67 43.97
C GLU A 519 -7.15 21.72 43.39
N TRP A 520 -7.96 22.37 44.21
CA TRP A 520 -8.80 23.50 43.79
C TRP A 520 -7.98 24.69 43.28
N ALA A 521 -6.90 25.06 43.96
CA ALA A 521 -6.02 26.14 43.53
C ALA A 521 -5.32 25.80 42.19
N ARG A 522 -4.93 24.53 42.00
CA ARG A 522 -4.37 24.06 40.72
C ARG A 522 -5.40 24.12 39.59
N ALA A 523 -6.63 23.67 39.84
CA ALA A 523 -7.71 23.73 38.85
C ALA A 523 -8.03 25.17 38.45
N HIS A 524 -8.02 26.10 39.41
CA HIS A 524 -8.25 27.52 39.13
C HIS A 524 -7.08 28.15 38.35
N SER A 525 -5.83 27.78 38.65
CA SER A 525 -4.67 28.22 37.88
C SER A 525 -4.71 27.69 36.45
N LEU A 526 -5.05 26.41 36.27
CA LEU A 526 -5.30 25.80 34.96
C LEU A 526 -6.41 26.54 34.19
N LYS A 527 -7.52 26.87 34.85
CA LYS A 527 -8.62 27.63 34.26
C LYS A 527 -8.18 29.00 33.75
N SER A 528 -7.42 29.76 34.54
CA SER A 528 -6.87 31.05 34.10
C SER A 528 -5.83 30.92 32.99
N SER A 529 -5.09 29.80 32.94
CA SER A 529 -4.16 29.53 31.84
C SER A 529 -4.86 29.14 30.54
N LEU A 530 -6.09 28.62 30.67
CA LEU A 530 -7.01 28.26 29.61
C LEU A 530 -8.04 29.39 29.37
N ASP A 531 -7.70 30.64 29.68
CA ASP A 531 -8.58 31.77 29.38
C ASP A 531 -8.85 31.85 27.87
N ASP A 532 -10.14 31.80 27.53
CA ASP A 532 -10.65 31.76 26.16
C ASP A 532 -10.10 32.92 25.30
N SER A 533 -9.85 34.09 25.90
CA SER A 533 -9.29 35.26 25.22
C SER A 533 -7.89 35.02 24.63
N ARG A 534 -7.04 34.22 25.27
CA ARG A 534 -5.71 33.89 24.76
C ARG A 534 -5.79 32.88 23.61
N LEU A 535 -6.76 31.97 23.67
CA LEU A 535 -7.03 31.03 22.58
C LEU A 535 -7.59 31.78 21.36
N GLU A 536 -8.55 32.69 21.58
CA GLU A 536 -9.09 33.57 20.54
C GLU A 536 -8.02 34.41 19.85
N GLN A 537 -7.06 34.97 20.59
CA GLN A 537 -5.94 35.71 20.00
C GLN A 537 -5.05 34.81 19.14
N ARG A 538 -4.81 33.56 19.55
CA ARG A 538 -4.04 32.59 18.75
C ARG A 538 -4.78 32.18 17.48
N VAL A 539 -6.10 32.02 17.55
CA VAL A 539 -6.94 31.72 16.39
C VAL A 539 -6.95 32.89 15.42
N LYS A 540 -7.10 34.14 15.89
CA LYS A 540 -6.99 35.33 15.04
C LYS A 540 -5.64 35.43 14.34
N ALA A 541 -4.54 35.25 15.07
CA ALA A 541 -3.21 35.24 14.49
C ALA A 541 -3.02 34.12 13.45
N ALA A 542 -3.62 32.94 13.67
CA ALA A 542 -3.58 31.85 12.72
C ALA A 542 -4.39 32.16 11.45
N ILE A 543 -5.58 32.75 11.58
CA ILE A 543 -6.43 33.17 10.45
C ILE A 543 -5.73 34.26 9.62
N GLU A 544 -5.11 35.24 10.28
CA GLU A 544 -4.34 36.28 9.60
C GLU A 544 -3.14 35.68 8.85
N ALA A 545 -2.39 34.76 9.48
CA ALA A 545 -1.29 34.06 8.83
C ALA A 545 -1.76 33.22 7.63
N GLU A 546 -2.89 32.53 7.74
CA GLU A 546 -3.51 31.79 6.65
C GLU A 546 -3.90 32.72 5.50
N ALA A 547 -4.57 33.84 5.78
CA ALA A 547 -4.94 34.83 4.77
C ALA A 547 -3.72 35.36 4.00
N THR A 548 -2.61 35.68 4.70
CA THR A 548 -1.38 36.11 4.03
C THR A 548 -0.74 35.00 3.18
N SER A 549 -0.93 33.74 3.55
CA SER A 549 -0.43 32.59 2.78
C SER A 549 -1.27 32.36 1.53
N GLN A 550 -2.60 32.45 1.62
CA GLN A 550 -3.53 32.35 0.49
C GLN A 550 -3.31 33.49 -0.51
N GLN A 551 -3.08 34.71 -0.04
CA GLN A 551 -2.74 35.84 -0.91
C GLN A 551 -1.42 35.61 -1.67
N ARG A 552 -0.41 35.03 -1.01
CA ARG A 552 0.86 34.66 -1.66
C ARG A 552 0.67 33.56 -2.70
N LEU A 553 -0.18 32.58 -2.42
CA LEU A 553 -0.54 31.52 -3.38
C LEU A 553 -1.24 32.11 -4.61
N ALA A 554 -2.25 32.96 -4.42
CA ALA A 554 -2.96 33.62 -5.52
C ALA A 554 -2.02 34.47 -6.40
N ASN A 555 -1.08 35.19 -5.80
CA ASN A 555 -0.05 35.93 -6.54
C ASN A 555 0.89 35.00 -7.33
N GLY A 556 1.26 33.85 -6.75
CA GLY A 556 2.06 32.84 -7.44
C GLY A 556 1.32 32.19 -8.60
N GLU A 557 0.04 31.86 -8.42
CA GLU A 557 -0.83 31.32 -9.48
C GLU A 557 -1.00 32.31 -10.63
N ALA A 558 -1.16 33.60 -10.34
CA ALA A 558 -1.21 34.65 -11.36
C ALA A 558 0.09 34.74 -12.17
N GLN A 559 1.26 34.65 -11.52
CA GLN A 559 2.56 34.63 -12.20
C GLN A 559 2.73 33.38 -13.07
N ILE A 560 2.29 32.20 -12.61
CA ILE A 560 2.30 30.97 -13.40
C ILE A 560 1.42 31.13 -14.64
N ALA A 561 0.22 31.72 -14.51
CA ALA A 561 -0.66 31.97 -15.64
C ALA A 561 -0.02 32.93 -16.66
N GLU A 562 0.64 34.00 -16.21
CA GLU A 562 1.36 34.93 -17.08
C GLU A 562 2.51 34.24 -17.83
N LEU A 563 3.33 33.45 -17.12
CA LEU A 563 4.45 32.71 -17.74
C LEU A 563 3.96 31.68 -18.74
N ARG A 564 2.85 30.98 -18.45
CA ARG A 564 2.21 30.08 -19.42
C ARG A 564 1.77 30.83 -20.67
N GLY A 565 1.18 32.02 -20.52
CA GLY A 565 0.81 32.88 -21.64
C GLY A 565 2.02 33.25 -22.52
N LYS A 566 3.14 33.63 -21.91
CA LYS A 566 4.40 33.95 -22.62
C LYS A 566 5.01 32.73 -23.31
N MET A 567 4.92 31.54 -22.70
CA MET A 567 5.38 30.31 -23.31
C MET A 567 4.57 29.97 -24.57
N GLU A 568 3.24 30.10 -24.51
CA GLU A 568 2.38 29.85 -25.67
C GLU A 568 2.53 30.91 -26.77
N SER A 569 2.87 32.17 -26.44
CA SER A 569 3.25 33.15 -27.47
C SER A 569 4.58 32.78 -28.13
N ALA A 570 5.62 32.47 -27.34
CA ALA A 570 6.91 32.07 -27.87
C ALA A 570 6.83 30.79 -28.71
N ARG A 571 5.97 29.84 -28.33
CA ARG A 571 5.71 28.62 -29.10
C ARG A 571 5.06 28.93 -30.45
N ARG A 572 4.11 29.88 -30.51
CA ARG A 572 3.53 30.35 -31.78
C ARG A 572 4.58 31.03 -32.65
N ASP A 573 5.45 31.85 -32.07
CA ASP A 573 6.53 32.53 -32.79
C ASP A 573 7.56 31.54 -33.35
N ILE A 574 7.91 30.49 -32.60
CA ILE A 574 8.77 29.40 -33.10
C ILE A 574 8.09 28.68 -34.26
N GLY A 575 6.78 28.42 -34.17
CA GLY A 575 6.01 27.82 -35.25
C GLY A 575 6.07 28.65 -36.53
N SER A 576 5.80 29.95 -36.45
CA SER A 576 5.83 30.85 -37.61
C SER A 576 7.23 31.01 -38.20
N LEU A 577 8.28 31.07 -37.38
CA LEU A 577 9.67 31.09 -37.84
C LEU A 577 10.07 29.77 -38.52
N SER A 578 9.59 28.63 -38.02
CA SER A 578 9.84 27.33 -38.65
C SER A 578 9.15 27.22 -40.00
N GLU A 579 7.93 27.72 -40.14
CA GLU A 579 7.22 27.78 -41.43
C GLU A 579 7.95 28.71 -42.41
N LEU A 580 8.41 29.88 -41.95
CA LEU A 580 9.19 30.81 -42.76
C LEU A 580 10.51 30.19 -43.24
N LEU A 581 11.22 29.50 -42.35
CA LEU A 581 12.46 28.80 -42.68
C LEU A 581 12.21 27.71 -43.74
N LYS A 582 11.13 26.94 -43.58
CA LYS A 582 10.74 25.91 -44.55
C LYS A 582 10.43 26.52 -45.92
N SER A 583 9.67 27.61 -45.95
CA SER A 583 9.39 28.34 -47.19
C SER A 583 10.67 28.85 -47.86
N LYS A 584 11.62 29.39 -47.09
CA LYS A 584 12.91 29.86 -47.64
C LYS A 584 13.78 28.72 -48.13
N HIS A 585 13.72 27.56 -47.49
CA HIS A 585 14.40 26.35 -47.95
C HIS A 585 13.80 25.86 -49.27
N GLU A 586 12.47 25.78 -49.38
CA GLU A 586 11.77 25.44 -50.62
C GLU A 586 12.10 26.41 -51.77
N GLU A 587 12.20 27.71 -51.47
CA GLU A 587 12.66 28.73 -52.42
C GLU A 587 14.12 28.50 -52.84
N GLY A 588 14.99 28.13 -51.90
CA GLY A 588 16.39 27.77 -52.18
C GLY A 588 16.55 26.53 -53.06
N GLU A 589 15.76 25.49 -52.81
CA GLU A 589 15.70 24.28 -53.66
C GLU A 589 15.21 24.61 -55.07
N ALA A 590 14.24 25.52 -55.20
CA ALA A 590 13.79 26.01 -56.51
C ALA A 590 14.90 26.75 -57.25
N TYR A 591 15.66 27.62 -56.56
CA TYR A 591 16.83 28.29 -57.17
C TYR A 591 17.94 27.31 -57.57
N LEU A 592 18.23 26.30 -56.74
CA LEU A 592 19.20 25.26 -57.09
C LEU A 592 18.75 24.48 -58.34
N SER A 593 17.48 24.13 -58.42
CA SER A 593 16.91 23.46 -59.59
C SER A 593 17.02 24.32 -60.86
N GLU A 594 16.82 25.64 -60.75
CA GLU A 594 17.00 26.57 -61.86
C GLU A 594 18.48 26.65 -62.29
N ILE A 595 19.41 26.72 -61.33
CA ILE A 595 20.86 26.71 -61.61
C ILE A 595 21.28 25.41 -62.30
N GLU A 596 20.81 24.26 -61.83
CA GLU A 596 21.08 22.95 -62.45
C GLU A 596 20.53 22.90 -63.88
N SER A 597 19.30 23.40 -64.10
CA SER A 597 18.71 23.48 -65.44
C SER A 597 19.52 24.39 -66.37
N ILE A 598 20.00 25.53 -65.89
CA ILE A 598 20.85 26.44 -66.67
C ILE A 598 22.21 25.77 -66.96
N GLY A 599 22.79 25.09 -65.98
CA GLY A 599 24.04 24.34 -66.13
C GLY A 599 23.94 23.29 -67.22
N GLN A 600 22.86 22.50 -67.22
CA GLN A 600 22.61 21.50 -68.25
C GLN A 600 22.46 22.13 -69.64
N ALA A 601 21.71 23.22 -69.76
CA ALA A 601 21.57 23.94 -71.02
C ALA A 601 22.92 24.48 -71.54
N TYR A 602 23.81 24.90 -70.65
CA TYR A 602 25.15 25.35 -71.02
C TYR A 602 26.02 24.19 -71.51
N GLU A 603 25.99 23.03 -70.84
CA GLU A 603 26.67 21.82 -71.31
C GLU A 603 26.18 21.37 -72.69
N ASP A 604 24.87 21.41 -72.93
CA ASP A 604 24.27 21.07 -74.22
C ASP A 604 24.75 22.04 -75.33
N ILE A 605 24.82 23.34 -75.05
CA ILE A 605 25.38 24.33 -76.00
C ILE A 605 26.87 24.08 -76.22
N GLN A 606 27.63 23.75 -75.17
CA GLN A 606 29.06 23.50 -75.27
C GLN A 606 29.36 22.24 -76.10
N THR A 607 28.59 21.17 -75.91
CA THR A 607 28.69 19.95 -76.72
C THR A 607 28.29 20.21 -78.16
N GLN A 608 27.24 21.00 -78.43
CA GLN A 608 26.87 21.43 -79.78
C GLN A 608 28.00 22.25 -80.45
N ASN A 609 28.62 23.19 -79.72
CA ASN A 609 29.74 23.98 -80.22
C ASN A 609 30.97 23.10 -80.53
N GLN A 610 31.27 22.10 -79.69
CA GLN A 610 32.33 21.12 -79.98
C GLN A 610 32.04 20.31 -81.25
N GLN A 611 30.79 19.87 -81.46
CA GLN A 611 30.40 19.16 -82.67
C GLN A 611 30.54 20.04 -83.92
N LEU A 612 30.13 21.31 -83.86
CA LEU A 612 30.32 22.26 -84.97
C LEU A 612 31.81 22.51 -85.26
N LEU A 613 32.64 22.63 -84.22
CA LEU A 613 34.09 22.76 -84.38
C LEU A 613 34.68 21.53 -85.09
N GLN A 614 34.24 20.34 -84.70
CA GLN A 614 34.65 19.08 -85.32
C GLN A 614 34.25 19.03 -86.80
N GLN A 615 33.02 19.44 -87.15
CA GLN A 615 32.56 19.53 -88.54
C GLN A 615 33.40 20.53 -89.37
N ILE A 616 33.80 21.65 -88.78
CA ILE A 616 34.69 22.63 -89.44
C ILE A 616 36.06 22.00 -89.72
N ILE A 617 36.65 21.31 -88.74
CA ILE A 617 37.94 20.62 -88.89
C ILE A 617 37.85 19.56 -89.99
N GLU A 618 36.79 18.75 -90.01
CA GLU A 618 36.56 17.74 -91.03
C GLU A 618 36.42 18.37 -92.42
N ARG A 619 35.64 19.44 -92.56
CA ARG A 619 35.50 20.17 -93.83
C ARG A 619 36.83 20.75 -94.28
N ASP A 620 37.61 21.31 -93.39
CA ASP A 620 38.92 21.91 -93.72
C ASP A 620 39.96 20.83 -94.10
N ASP A 621 39.91 19.65 -93.48
CA ASP A 621 40.68 18.47 -93.90
C ASP A 621 40.27 18.01 -95.32
N HIS A 622 38.97 17.94 -95.61
CA HIS A 622 38.47 17.65 -96.96
C HIS A 622 38.96 18.70 -97.99
N ASN A 623 38.85 19.99 -97.67
CA ASN A 623 39.36 21.06 -98.54
C ASN A 623 40.87 20.94 -98.77
N THR A 624 41.64 20.65 -97.72
CA THR A 624 43.10 20.46 -97.82
C THR A 624 43.45 19.27 -98.72
N LYS A 625 42.73 18.16 -98.58
CA LYS A 625 42.84 17.01 -99.49
C LYS A 625 42.55 17.42 -100.93
N VAL A 626 41.43 18.10 -101.21
CA VAL A 626 41.07 18.55 -102.56
C VAL A 626 42.16 19.47 -103.15
N ILE A 627 42.73 20.36 -102.36
CA ILE A 627 43.85 21.23 -102.76
C ILE A 627 45.09 20.39 -103.10
N LEU A 628 45.46 19.42 -102.25
CA LEU A 628 46.57 18.50 -102.53
C LEU A 628 46.33 17.68 -103.80
N TRP A 629 45.14 17.16 -104.01
CA TRP A 629 44.76 16.41 -105.22
C TRP A 629 44.80 17.30 -106.47
N THR A 630 44.33 18.55 -106.41
CA THR A 630 44.41 19.49 -107.54
C THR A 630 45.85 19.91 -107.84
N HIS A 631 46.68 20.16 -106.82
CA HIS A 631 48.13 20.39 -107.01
C HIS A 631 48.84 19.18 -107.61
N LEU A 632 48.54 17.97 -107.16
CA LEU A 632 49.08 16.73 -107.71
C LEU A 632 48.66 16.55 -109.18
N LEU A 633 47.40 16.83 -109.52
CA LEU A 633 46.91 16.81 -110.89
C LEU A 633 47.63 17.84 -111.78
N PHE A 634 47.90 19.04 -111.25
CA PHE A 634 48.66 20.08 -111.95
C PHE A 634 50.11 19.66 -112.19
N PHE A 635 50.75 19.02 -111.21
CA PHE A 635 52.12 18.51 -111.32
C PHE A 635 52.22 17.38 -112.36
N VAL A 636 51.29 16.41 -112.33
CA VAL A 636 51.20 15.34 -113.33
C VAL A 636 50.91 15.91 -114.73
N ARG A 637 50.05 16.93 -114.84
CA ARG A 637 49.76 17.59 -116.12
C ARG A 637 50.93 18.42 -116.64
N ALA A 638 51.75 19.00 -115.75
CA ALA A 638 52.99 19.70 -116.10
C ALA A 638 54.10 18.72 -116.57
N ASP A 639 54.22 17.55 -115.93
CA ASP A 639 55.15 16.48 -116.35
C ASP A 639 54.73 15.85 -117.70
N VAL A 640 53.43 15.69 -117.97
CA VAL A 640 52.94 15.21 -119.27
C VAL A 640 53.18 16.25 -120.39
N SER A 641 53.15 17.55 -120.09
CA SER A 641 53.57 18.59 -121.05
C SER A 641 55.07 18.68 -121.29
N LEU A 642 55.92 18.12 -120.41
CA LEU A 642 57.37 18.00 -120.59
C LEU A 642 57.78 16.75 -121.40
N PHE A 643 56.87 15.81 -121.64
CA PHE A 643 57.10 14.62 -122.47
C PHE A 643 56.46 14.68 -123.87
N SER A 644 55.87 15.82 -124.25
CA SER A 644 55.24 16.01 -125.57
C SER A 644 55.52 17.41 -126.14
N THR A 645 56.80 17.80 -126.22
CA THR A 645 57.43 18.56 -127.34
C THR A 645 58.89 18.84 -127.03
#